data_AF-A0A949VZQ8-F1
#
_entry.id   AF-A0A949VZQ8-F1
#
_cell.length_a   1.000
_cell.length_b   1.000
_cell.length_c   1.000
_cell.angle_alpha   90.00
_cell.angle_beta   90.00
_cell.angle_gamma   90.00
#
_symmetry.space_group_name_H-M   'P 1'
#
loop_
_entity.id
_entity.type
_entity.pdbx_description
1 polymer ?
#
loop_
_entity_poly.entity_id
_entity_poly.type
_entity_poly.pdbx_seq_one_letter_code
_entity_poly.pdbx_strand_id
1 'polypeptide(L)'
;MTNASGPDISFYQDNPTTPQRVDFVKMKTLADFVIIRAGQNLWSDRDFAHNWAEAKKAGLPRGSYWFYDSRADPKQQAEKWAQTLGSDAGELPLFADFEENYNGPHKGWQKWYDFLERLKTLMGKKEIGIYTADYYWTPNAPNPVTNPANSEYFHQYPLWVAHYKVSRPRIPKPWKDNEWLFWQYTESGDGAAYGVESLEIDLNYFNGDQAAFQARFNVQPPTAQKYTVELNLRAEANAASGVVGALKQDDLIQKLETSGDWTKILREDDDLTGWMLTTHLVPVAAPPPPPPPPPLSKWYRVTTAVLNVRAGPGTNFNVVGKLNLNDVVEGLALSPDRLWLQLRRADGLEGWSSLDYLTPASAPPPPASTAWYRANANVNVREGPGTNFNVLNSLKQNDVVESDEVSADGEWVHIRRFDGLIGWCAAAYLASLGNAAPAQLSYALFSGVTYHRKWTAAPRDLVAHILVIDAAQAGLQFLVTPPSASDGVLCARKTSQFIKDFGMKIAINGDGFSYLDPAKYNCPAGGDPVKTFSYAVSRGAAYSAKLPDRPVLYISQTNAIQFDTPPAKVYNAISGDRYLVYKGNVPANLENQTIEPRTAIGLNQNGRSLILAVVDGRQPGYSEGATLPEMGNLLKAHGAYTGINMDGGGSSTMAIMGILGAPYVLNSPVEGGIRGNEAAVANHLGIRPK
;
A
#
# COMPACT_ATOMS: atom_id res chain seq x y z
N MET A 1 15.99 -14.20 -7.13
CA MET A 1 17.03 -13.29 -7.62
C MET A 1 16.31 -12.17 -8.36
N THR A 2 16.71 -10.92 -8.16
CA THR A 2 16.07 -9.74 -8.77
C THR A 2 16.44 -9.67 -10.23
N ASN A 3 15.48 -9.35 -11.11
CA ASN A 3 15.78 -9.16 -12.53
C ASN A 3 16.61 -7.88 -12.75
N ALA A 4 17.52 -7.89 -13.73
CA ALA A 4 18.15 -6.66 -14.18
C ALA A 4 17.09 -5.70 -14.75
N SER A 5 17.24 -4.40 -14.53
CA SER A 5 16.21 -3.42 -14.89
C SER A 5 16.78 -2.13 -15.46
N GLY A 6 16.00 -1.44 -16.28
CA GLY A 6 16.44 -0.21 -16.91
C GLY A 6 15.31 0.52 -17.61
N PRO A 7 15.41 1.86 -17.76
CA PRO A 7 14.40 2.61 -18.47
C PRO A 7 14.54 2.50 -19.98
N ASP A 8 13.47 2.84 -20.67
CA ASP A 8 13.56 3.32 -22.04
C ASP A 8 13.15 4.80 -22.11
N ILE A 9 13.81 5.56 -22.99
CA ILE A 9 13.69 7.02 -23.05
C ILE A 9 13.68 7.53 -24.48
N SER A 10 13.15 8.74 -24.63
CA SER A 10 13.10 9.51 -25.86
C SER A 10 13.31 11.01 -25.59
N PHE A 11 13.15 11.88 -26.58
CA PHE A 11 13.15 13.34 -26.33
C PHE A 11 12.08 13.82 -25.33
N TYR A 12 11.08 13.00 -24.97
CA TYR A 12 10.05 13.39 -24.02
C TYR A 12 10.55 13.45 -22.56
N GLN A 13 11.65 12.75 -22.26
CA GLN A 13 12.27 12.74 -20.94
C GLN A 13 13.16 13.97 -20.68
N ASP A 14 13.38 14.80 -21.70
CA ASP A 14 14.15 16.04 -21.66
C ASP A 14 13.22 17.24 -21.90
N ASN A 15 13.33 18.29 -21.08
CA ASN A 15 12.60 19.52 -21.31
C ASN A 15 13.44 20.47 -22.16
N PRO A 16 13.12 20.66 -23.46
CA PRO A 16 13.95 21.45 -24.36
C PRO A 16 13.99 22.95 -24.01
N THR A 17 13.20 23.39 -23.02
CA THR A 17 13.17 24.77 -22.53
C THR A 17 14.12 25.01 -21.36
N THR A 18 14.72 23.96 -20.78
CA THR A 18 15.70 24.07 -19.70
C THR A 18 17.10 23.74 -20.23
N PRO A 19 18.16 24.21 -19.56
CA PRO A 19 19.53 23.78 -19.86
C PRO A 19 19.84 22.39 -19.29
N GLN A 20 18.96 21.85 -18.44
CA GLN A 20 19.11 20.54 -17.84
C GLN A 20 18.89 19.47 -18.93
N ARG A 21 19.59 18.35 -18.80
CA ARG A 21 19.50 17.18 -19.67
C ARG A 21 19.34 15.94 -18.81
N VAL A 22 19.15 14.78 -19.44
CA VAL A 22 19.13 13.49 -18.73
C VAL A 22 20.46 13.25 -18.01
N ASP A 23 20.39 13.03 -16.70
CA ASP A 23 21.53 12.69 -15.85
C ASP A 23 21.76 11.18 -15.84
N PHE A 24 22.62 10.70 -16.75
CA PHE A 24 22.94 9.29 -16.87
C PHE A 24 23.80 8.74 -15.72
N VAL A 25 24.51 9.61 -14.98
CA VAL A 25 25.26 9.20 -13.79
C VAL A 25 24.27 8.83 -12.69
N LYS A 26 23.26 9.68 -12.47
CA LYS A 26 22.15 9.40 -11.57
C LYS A 26 21.34 8.19 -12.02
N MET A 27 21.00 8.10 -13.32
CA MET A 27 20.27 6.96 -13.88
C MET A 27 20.97 5.63 -13.58
N LYS A 28 22.29 5.56 -13.76
CA LYS A 28 23.09 4.36 -13.49
C LYS A 28 23.05 3.88 -12.03
N THR A 29 22.74 4.76 -11.08
CA THR A 29 22.58 4.35 -9.68
C THR A 29 21.34 3.47 -9.44
N LEU A 30 20.37 3.52 -10.36
CA LEU A 30 19.08 2.82 -10.28
C LEU A 30 18.79 1.89 -11.47
N ALA A 31 19.66 1.86 -12.47
CA ALA A 31 19.47 1.13 -13.72
C ALA A 31 20.71 0.32 -14.12
N ASP A 32 20.47 -0.89 -14.62
CA ASP A 32 21.48 -1.77 -15.21
C ASP A 32 21.72 -1.49 -16.70
N PHE A 33 20.76 -0.82 -17.37
CA PHE A 33 20.81 -0.46 -18.79
C PHE A 33 19.87 0.70 -19.13
N VAL A 34 19.95 1.19 -20.37
CA VAL A 34 18.97 2.12 -20.95
C VAL A 34 18.68 1.78 -22.41
N ILE A 35 17.43 1.88 -22.86
CA ILE A 35 17.04 1.77 -24.27
C ILE A 35 16.59 3.14 -24.79
N ILE A 36 17.19 3.64 -25.87
CA ILE A 36 17.03 5.05 -26.29
C ILE A 36 16.42 5.13 -27.70
N ARG A 37 15.36 5.93 -27.86
CA ARG A 37 14.74 6.15 -29.17
C ARG A 37 15.72 6.81 -30.13
N ALA A 38 16.02 6.15 -31.25
CA ALA A 38 16.85 6.73 -32.30
C ALA A 38 16.04 7.63 -33.25
N GLY A 39 14.76 7.34 -33.43
CA GLY A 39 13.90 8.14 -34.30
C GLY A 39 12.59 7.46 -34.66
N GLN A 40 11.91 8.07 -35.60
CA GLN A 40 10.60 7.69 -36.10
C GLN A 40 10.45 8.22 -37.53
N ASN A 41 9.66 7.55 -38.37
CA ASN A 41 9.44 7.99 -39.75
C ASN A 41 10.79 8.18 -40.48
N LEU A 42 11.08 9.33 -41.09
CA LEU A 42 12.35 9.64 -41.73
C LEU A 42 13.20 10.67 -40.96
N TRP A 43 12.99 10.79 -39.64
CA TRP A 43 13.71 11.73 -38.78
C TRP A 43 14.32 11.05 -37.55
N SER A 44 15.43 11.59 -37.09
CA SER A 44 16.14 11.13 -35.89
C SER A 44 15.58 11.87 -34.67
N ASP A 45 15.44 11.17 -33.54
CA ASP A 45 15.08 11.79 -32.27
C ASP A 45 16.14 12.85 -31.91
N ARG A 46 15.68 14.06 -31.54
CA ARG A 46 16.54 15.24 -31.40
C ARG A 46 17.59 15.09 -30.29
N ASP A 47 17.30 14.28 -29.27
CA ASP A 47 18.15 14.13 -28.09
C ASP A 47 18.98 12.84 -28.17
N PHE A 48 18.77 12.00 -29.20
CA PHE A 48 19.45 10.72 -29.35
C PHE A 48 20.97 10.84 -29.33
N ALA A 49 21.57 11.71 -30.14
CA ALA A 49 23.02 11.80 -30.24
C ALA A 49 23.69 12.17 -28.91
N HIS A 50 23.05 13.04 -28.13
CA HIS A 50 23.50 13.42 -26.80
C HIS A 50 23.32 12.25 -25.82
N ASN A 51 22.10 11.73 -25.71
CA ASN A 51 21.76 10.65 -24.79
C ASN A 51 22.61 9.39 -25.04
N TRP A 52 22.86 9.06 -26.31
CA TRP A 52 23.69 7.93 -26.73
C TRP A 52 25.15 8.07 -26.27
N ALA A 53 25.68 9.29 -26.31
CA ALA A 53 27.05 9.58 -25.89
C ALA A 53 27.18 9.64 -24.37
N GLU A 54 26.25 10.31 -23.68
CA GLU A 54 26.31 10.48 -22.22
C GLU A 54 26.02 9.18 -21.46
N ALA A 55 25.07 8.35 -21.92
CA ALA A 55 24.85 7.02 -21.35
C ALA A 55 26.11 6.14 -21.43
N LYS A 56 26.84 6.22 -22.55
CA LYS A 56 28.11 5.51 -22.74
C LYS A 56 29.18 5.99 -21.77
N LYS A 57 29.31 7.31 -21.62
CA LYS A 57 30.27 7.94 -20.70
C LYS A 57 29.97 7.57 -19.25
N ALA A 58 28.69 7.50 -18.86
CA ALA A 58 28.27 7.02 -17.55
C ALA A 58 28.58 5.51 -17.37
N GLY A 59 28.79 4.76 -18.45
CA GLY A 59 29.00 3.31 -18.42
C GLY A 59 27.71 2.52 -18.23
N LEU A 60 26.60 3.04 -18.75
CA LEU A 60 25.31 2.38 -18.80
C LEU A 60 25.16 1.67 -20.17
N PRO A 61 24.96 0.35 -20.23
CA PRO A 61 24.72 -0.39 -21.48
C PRO A 61 23.51 0.17 -22.25
N ARG A 62 23.68 0.39 -23.56
CA ARG A 62 22.70 1.07 -24.41
C ARG A 62 22.05 0.13 -25.40
N GLY A 63 20.72 0.12 -25.44
CA GLY A 63 19.91 -0.36 -26.56
C GLY A 63 19.29 0.78 -27.31
N SER A 64 18.88 0.57 -28.56
CA SER A 64 18.16 1.58 -29.32
C SER A 64 16.83 1.03 -29.81
N TYR A 65 15.82 1.89 -29.92
CA TYR A 65 14.57 1.55 -30.59
C TYR A 65 14.19 2.55 -31.67
N TRP A 66 13.39 2.07 -32.63
CA TRP A 66 12.85 2.89 -33.72
C TRP A 66 11.34 2.74 -33.78
N PHE A 67 10.62 3.83 -33.53
CA PHE A 67 9.17 3.85 -33.61
C PHE A 67 8.74 3.75 -35.07
N TYR A 68 8.17 2.62 -35.46
CA TYR A 68 7.75 2.40 -36.84
C TYR A 68 6.58 3.32 -37.21
N ASP A 69 6.66 3.98 -38.36
CA ASP A 69 5.61 4.88 -38.82
C ASP A 69 5.09 4.42 -40.20
N SER A 70 3.86 3.93 -40.26
CA SER A 70 3.26 3.41 -41.51
C SER A 70 3.07 4.46 -42.61
N ARG A 71 3.32 5.74 -42.33
CA ARG A 71 3.27 6.84 -43.33
C ARG A 71 4.53 6.91 -44.19
N ALA A 72 5.62 6.25 -43.80
CA ALA A 72 6.90 6.30 -44.50
C ALA A 72 7.33 4.93 -45.03
N ASP A 73 8.13 4.94 -46.10
CA ASP A 73 8.63 3.70 -46.71
C ASP A 73 9.48 2.89 -45.71
N PRO A 74 9.18 1.59 -45.49
CA PRO A 74 9.84 0.78 -44.47
C PRO A 74 11.35 0.68 -44.66
N LYS A 75 11.85 0.63 -45.90
CA LYS A 75 13.30 0.47 -46.15
C LYS A 75 14.04 1.77 -45.84
N GLN A 76 13.44 2.91 -46.17
CA GLN A 76 14.01 4.22 -45.85
C GLN A 76 14.06 4.47 -44.33
N GLN A 77 13.05 4.00 -43.58
CA GLN A 77 13.10 4.07 -42.12
C GLN A 77 14.27 3.24 -41.54
N ALA A 78 14.45 2.00 -42.03
CA ALA A 78 15.58 1.15 -41.61
C ALA A 78 16.95 1.77 -41.97
N GLU A 79 17.07 2.39 -43.15
CA GLU A 79 18.26 3.13 -43.57
C GLU A 79 18.53 4.35 -42.68
N LYS A 80 17.49 5.10 -42.33
CA LYS A 80 17.61 6.25 -41.44
C LYS A 80 18.04 5.84 -40.03
N TRP A 81 17.53 4.72 -39.52
CA TRP A 81 17.96 4.18 -38.23
C TRP A 81 19.43 3.77 -38.25
N ALA A 82 19.84 2.99 -39.26
CA ALA A 82 21.24 2.58 -39.42
C ALA A 82 22.18 3.80 -39.57
N GLN A 83 21.76 4.82 -40.33
CA GLN A 83 22.49 6.08 -40.44
C GLN A 83 22.61 6.81 -39.10
N THR A 84 21.56 6.79 -38.29
CA THR A 84 21.52 7.46 -36.98
C THR A 84 22.47 6.80 -35.97
N LEU A 85 22.60 5.47 -36.01
CA LEU A 85 23.54 4.72 -35.17
C LEU A 85 25.00 4.85 -35.65
N GLY A 86 25.20 4.97 -36.96
CA GLY A 86 26.54 5.06 -37.55
C GLY A 86 27.38 3.82 -37.22
N SER A 87 28.56 4.02 -36.64
CA SER A 87 29.46 2.93 -36.25
C SER A 87 29.25 2.41 -34.82
N ASP A 88 28.45 3.09 -34.01
CA ASP A 88 28.19 2.74 -32.61
C ASP A 88 26.77 2.20 -32.45
N ALA A 89 26.60 0.90 -32.69
CA ALA A 89 25.31 0.20 -32.57
C ALA A 89 24.93 -0.15 -31.11
N GLY A 90 25.69 0.30 -30.11
CA GLY A 90 25.42 0.05 -28.69
C GLY A 90 25.64 -1.40 -28.27
N GLU A 91 25.40 -1.67 -26.99
CA GLU A 91 25.66 -2.96 -26.35
C GLU A 91 24.46 -3.92 -26.46
N LEU A 92 23.23 -3.39 -26.37
CA LEU A 92 21.98 -4.18 -26.38
C LEU A 92 21.35 -4.26 -27.78
N PRO A 93 20.34 -5.13 -28.01
CA PRO A 93 19.68 -5.25 -29.31
C PRO A 93 19.04 -3.95 -29.81
N LEU A 94 18.77 -3.92 -31.12
CA LEU A 94 18.00 -2.88 -31.77
C LEU A 94 16.53 -3.29 -31.84
N PHE A 95 15.63 -2.55 -31.18
CA PHE A 95 14.22 -2.92 -31.09
C PHE A 95 13.34 -2.17 -32.10
N ALA A 96 12.78 -2.91 -33.05
CA ALA A 96 11.75 -2.38 -33.94
C ALA A 96 10.45 -2.25 -33.15
N ASP A 97 10.00 -1.02 -32.93
CA ASP A 97 8.82 -0.72 -32.14
C ASP A 97 7.58 -0.70 -33.07
N PHE A 98 6.74 -1.72 -32.89
CA PHE A 98 5.48 -1.90 -33.62
C PHE A 98 4.29 -1.71 -32.68
N GLU A 99 3.81 -0.47 -32.61
CA GLU A 99 2.57 -0.11 -31.90
C GLU A 99 1.79 1.06 -32.56
N GLU A 100 2.14 1.41 -33.80
CA GLU A 100 1.64 2.62 -34.46
C GLU A 100 0.15 2.59 -34.83
N ASN A 101 -0.50 3.75 -34.77
CA ASN A 101 -1.90 3.91 -35.15
C ASN A 101 -2.11 5.04 -36.20
N TYR A 102 -1.13 5.27 -37.07
CA TYR A 102 -1.18 6.33 -38.09
C TYR A 102 -1.96 5.94 -39.34
N ASN A 103 -2.21 4.64 -39.54
CA ASN A 103 -3.01 4.10 -40.65
C ASN A 103 -2.50 4.53 -42.04
N GLY A 104 -1.17 4.61 -42.20
CA GLY A 104 -0.52 4.95 -43.46
C GLY A 104 -0.48 3.79 -44.46
N PRO A 105 0.02 4.04 -45.68
CA PRO A 105 0.05 3.06 -46.77
C PRO A 105 1.00 1.87 -46.51
N HIS A 106 1.92 1.99 -45.54
CA HIS A 106 2.88 0.95 -45.19
C HIS A 106 2.52 0.20 -43.90
N LYS A 107 1.24 0.11 -43.53
CA LYS A 107 0.82 -0.68 -42.37
C LYS A 107 0.85 -2.19 -42.63
N GLY A 108 0.94 -2.97 -41.56
CA GLY A 108 0.82 -4.43 -41.57
C GLY A 108 2.14 -5.19 -41.71
N TRP A 109 2.11 -6.45 -41.31
CA TRP A 109 3.30 -7.27 -41.10
C TRP A 109 4.20 -7.45 -42.33
N GLN A 110 3.67 -7.42 -43.57
CA GLN A 110 4.52 -7.50 -44.77
C GLN A 110 5.48 -6.32 -44.86
N LYS A 111 5.10 -5.15 -44.34
CA LYS A 111 5.93 -3.95 -44.34
C LYS A 111 6.91 -3.93 -43.19
N TRP A 112 6.54 -4.54 -42.06
CA TRP A 112 7.49 -4.85 -40.99
C TRP A 112 8.57 -5.83 -41.46
N TYR A 113 8.20 -6.84 -42.24
CA TYR A 113 9.16 -7.75 -42.89
C TYR A 113 10.14 -6.99 -43.79
N ASP A 114 9.63 -6.10 -44.67
CA ASP A 114 10.49 -5.27 -45.54
C ASP A 114 11.47 -4.39 -44.73
N PHE A 115 11.00 -3.83 -43.61
CA PHE A 115 11.81 -3.02 -42.67
C PHE A 115 12.90 -3.87 -42.01
N LEU A 116 12.54 -5.01 -41.42
CA LEU A 116 13.46 -5.88 -40.68
C LEU A 116 14.52 -6.52 -41.57
N GLU A 117 14.15 -6.98 -42.78
CA GLU A 117 15.12 -7.53 -43.72
C GLU A 117 16.11 -6.47 -44.23
N ARG A 118 15.64 -5.23 -44.43
CA ARG A 118 16.54 -4.12 -44.76
C ARG A 118 17.49 -3.81 -43.61
N LEU A 119 16.97 -3.75 -42.38
CA LEU A 119 17.78 -3.48 -41.19
C LEU A 119 18.84 -4.58 -40.96
N LYS A 120 18.47 -5.86 -41.10
CA LYS A 120 19.42 -7.00 -41.05
C LYS A 120 20.56 -6.86 -42.04
N THR A 121 20.24 -6.44 -43.27
CA THR A 121 21.25 -6.21 -44.32
C THR A 121 22.21 -5.07 -43.95
N LEU A 122 21.73 -4.04 -43.28
CA LEU A 122 22.51 -2.86 -42.90
C LEU A 122 23.36 -3.08 -41.64
N MET A 123 22.82 -3.79 -40.64
CA MET A 123 23.45 -3.93 -39.31
C MET A 123 24.22 -5.24 -39.13
N GLY A 124 24.23 -6.11 -40.14
CA GLY A 124 25.02 -7.33 -40.17
C GLY A 124 24.66 -8.30 -39.03
N LYS A 125 25.61 -8.54 -38.12
CA LYS A 125 25.44 -9.47 -36.98
C LYS A 125 24.79 -8.85 -35.75
N LYS A 126 24.43 -7.57 -35.78
CA LYS A 126 23.79 -6.92 -34.64
C LYS A 126 22.43 -7.57 -34.37
N GLU A 127 22.18 -7.93 -33.13
CA GLU A 127 20.90 -8.49 -32.70
C GLU A 127 19.78 -7.46 -32.85
N ILE A 128 18.70 -7.87 -33.50
CA ILE A 128 17.49 -7.06 -33.71
C ILE A 128 16.37 -7.75 -32.94
N GLY A 129 15.60 -6.98 -32.17
CA GLY A 129 14.42 -7.43 -31.45
C GLY A 129 13.16 -6.71 -31.93
N ILE A 130 12.02 -7.16 -31.41
CA ILE A 130 10.70 -6.56 -31.66
C ILE A 130 10.15 -6.04 -30.35
N TYR A 131 9.72 -4.79 -30.34
CA TYR A 131 8.90 -4.25 -29.26
C TYR A 131 7.44 -4.12 -29.68
N THR A 132 6.53 -4.59 -28.83
CA THR A 132 5.07 -4.53 -29.08
C THR A 132 4.26 -4.90 -27.83
N ALA A 133 2.95 -4.64 -27.87
CA ALA A 133 1.98 -5.16 -26.90
C ALA A 133 1.09 -6.25 -27.52
N ASP A 134 0.62 -7.21 -26.71
CA ASP A 134 -0.25 -8.31 -27.17
C ASP A 134 -1.50 -7.83 -27.94
N TYR A 135 -2.13 -6.76 -27.44
CA TYR A 135 -3.34 -6.19 -28.04
C TYR A 135 -3.09 -5.57 -29.42
N TYR A 136 -1.87 -5.09 -29.66
CA TYR A 136 -1.48 -4.51 -30.93
C TYR A 136 -1.00 -5.59 -31.90
N TRP A 137 -0.17 -6.51 -31.42
CA TRP A 137 0.40 -7.56 -32.23
C TRP A 137 -0.66 -8.50 -32.79
N THR A 138 -1.56 -9.00 -31.93
CA THR A 138 -2.57 -10.01 -32.30
C THR A 138 -3.39 -9.67 -33.54
N PRO A 139 -3.95 -8.45 -33.71
CA PRO A 139 -4.70 -8.08 -34.90
C PRO A 139 -3.85 -7.71 -36.12
N ASN A 140 -2.56 -7.38 -35.96
CA ASN A 140 -1.73 -6.79 -37.03
C ASN A 140 -0.65 -7.75 -37.58
N ALA A 141 -0.22 -8.72 -36.79
CA ALA A 141 0.75 -9.74 -37.17
C ALA A 141 0.09 -10.90 -37.95
N PRO A 142 0.87 -11.78 -38.60
CA PRO A 142 0.33 -12.99 -39.21
C PRO A 142 -0.34 -13.86 -38.15
N ASN A 143 -1.61 -14.19 -38.37
CA ASN A 143 -2.34 -15.07 -37.48
C ASN A 143 -1.65 -16.46 -37.43
N PRO A 144 -1.29 -16.97 -36.24
CA PRO A 144 -0.51 -18.21 -36.11
C PRO A 144 -1.27 -19.47 -36.57
N VAL A 145 -2.60 -19.41 -36.64
CA VAL A 145 -3.44 -20.54 -37.08
C VAL A 145 -3.60 -20.54 -38.59
N THR A 146 -3.89 -19.38 -39.20
CA THR A 146 -4.17 -19.29 -40.64
C THR A 146 -2.93 -18.99 -41.48
N ASN A 147 -1.85 -18.46 -40.87
CA ASN A 147 -0.59 -18.14 -41.52
C ASN A 147 0.63 -18.50 -40.66
N PRO A 148 0.79 -19.79 -40.27
CA PRO A 148 1.81 -20.24 -39.32
C PRO A 148 3.25 -19.98 -39.79
N ALA A 149 3.56 -20.14 -41.08
CA ALA A 149 4.92 -19.94 -41.59
C ALA A 149 5.40 -18.48 -41.47
N ASN A 150 4.53 -17.52 -41.78
CA ASN A 150 4.88 -16.10 -41.60
C ASN A 150 4.84 -15.69 -40.13
N SER A 151 3.99 -16.32 -39.32
CA SER A 151 4.02 -16.12 -37.87
C SER A 151 5.36 -16.57 -37.30
N GLU A 152 5.83 -17.77 -37.66
CA GLU A 152 7.10 -18.34 -37.21
C GLU A 152 8.32 -17.51 -37.66
N TYR A 153 8.25 -16.83 -38.82
CA TYR A 153 9.31 -15.91 -39.23
C TYR A 153 9.63 -14.87 -38.13
N PHE A 154 8.62 -14.31 -37.46
CA PHE A 154 8.85 -13.29 -36.43
C PHE A 154 9.41 -13.86 -35.12
N HIS A 155 9.31 -15.18 -34.91
CA HIS A 155 9.81 -15.85 -33.70
C HIS A 155 11.34 -15.78 -33.56
N GLN A 156 12.06 -15.55 -34.66
CA GLN A 156 13.52 -15.42 -34.66
C GLN A 156 14.02 -14.18 -33.90
N TYR A 157 13.15 -13.19 -33.66
CA TYR A 157 13.52 -11.94 -33.00
C TYR A 157 13.20 -12.02 -31.51
N PRO A 158 14.12 -11.65 -30.60
CA PRO A 158 13.80 -11.49 -29.19
C PRO A 158 12.70 -10.47 -28.97
N LEU A 159 11.77 -10.79 -28.07
CA LEU A 159 10.61 -9.96 -27.76
C LEU A 159 10.90 -9.00 -26.61
N TRP A 160 10.66 -7.71 -26.82
CA TRP A 160 10.47 -6.73 -25.77
C TRP A 160 8.96 -6.45 -25.66
N VAL A 161 8.31 -6.96 -24.62
CA VAL A 161 6.84 -6.89 -24.51
C VAL A 161 6.39 -5.74 -23.62
N ALA A 162 5.40 -4.96 -24.06
CA ALA A 162 4.69 -4.01 -23.21
C ALA A 162 3.45 -4.65 -22.60
N HIS A 163 3.37 -4.69 -21.27
CA HIS A 163 2.16 -5.08 -20.56
C HIS A 163 2.19 -4.54 -19.13
N TYR A 164 1.46 -3.44 -18.89
CA TYR A 164 1.54 -2.75 -17.61
C TYR A 164 0.57 -3.31 -16.59
N LYS A 165 0.86 -3.07 -15.30
CA LYS A 165 -0.06 -3.34 -14.17
C LYS A 165 -0.46 -4.82 -14.04
N VAL A 166 0.40 -5.74 -14.49
CA VAL A 166 0.21 -7.19 -14.38
C VAL A 166 1.40 -7.87 -13.71
N SER A 167 1.20 -9.04 -13.11
CA SER A 167 2.27 -9.83 -12.47
C SER A 167 3.04 -10.73 -13.43
N ARG A 168 2.52 -10.96 -14.64
CA ARG A 168 3.15 -11.71 -15.71
C ARG A 168 2.72 -11.09 -17.04
N PRO A 169 3.64 -10.73 -17.96
CA PRO A 169 3.26 -10.19 -19.24
C PRO A 169 2.52 -11.27 -20.05
N ARG A 170 1.42 -10.87 -20.68
CA ARG A 170 0.83 -11.68 -21.74
C ARG A 170 1.73 -11.64 -22.96
N ILE A 171 2.21 -12.81 -23.38
CA ILE A 171 3.12 -12.94 -24.50
C ILE A 171 2.32 -13.28 -25.78
N PRO A 172 2.39 -12.43 -26.83
CA PRO A 172 1.75 -12.74 -28.09
C PRO A 172 2.44 -13.92 -28.79
N LYS A 173 1.67 -14.63 -29.63
CA LYS A 173 2.26 -15.63 -30.55
C LYS A 173 3.06 -14.93 -31.66
N PRO A 174 4.18 -15.49 -32.15
CA PRO A 174 4.60 -16.89 -32.02
C PRO A 174 5.35 -17.25 -30.72
N TRP A 175 5.79 -16.26 -29.94
CA TRP A 175 6.53 -16.50 -28.70
C TRP A 175 5.70 -17.29 -27.67
N LYS A 176 6.39 -18.05 -26.82
CA LYS A 176 5.81 -18.77 -25.67
C LYS A 176 5.85 -17.88 -24.43
N ASP A 177 5.07 -18.26 -23.41
CA ASP A 177 4.86 -17.52 -22.16
C ASP A 177 6.13 -17.00 -21.44
N ASN A 178 7.29 -17.62 -21.64
CA ASN A 178 8.57 -17.22 -21.05
C ASN A 178 9.61 -16.74 -22.07
N GLU A 179 9.24 -16.58 -23.34
CA GLU A 179 10.13 -16.18 -24.45
C GLU A 179 10.06 -14.67 -24.71
N TRP A 180 10.23 -13.88 -23.64
CA TRP A 180 10.48 -12.44 -23.72
C TRP A 180 11.92 -12.14 -23.25
N LEU A 181 12.56 -11.16 -23.86
CA LEU A 181 13.90 -10.67 -23.50
C LEU A 181 13.78 -9.48 -22.54
N PHE A 182 12.90 -8.54 -22.86
CA PHE A 182 12.56 -7.41 -22.01
C PHE A 182 11.04 -7.32 -21.79
N TRP A 183 10.63 -6.80 -20.64
CA TRP A 183 9.23 -6.53 -20.32
C TRP A 183 9.11 -5.11 -19.78
N GLN A 184 8.48 -4.23 -20.55
CA GLN A 184 8.05 -2.92 -20.10
C GLN A 184 6.83 -3.10 -19.21
N TYR A 185 7.03 -2.93 -17.91
CA TYR A 185 6.04 -3.27 -16.89
C TYR A 185 5.31 -2.03 -16.36
N THR A 186 5.85 -0.84 -16.59
CA THR A 186 5.21 0.43 -16.25
C THR A 186 5.71 1.56 -17.14
N GLU A 187 4.81 2.50 -17.41
CA GLU A 187 5.07 3.80 -18.05
C GLU A 187 5.15 4.96 -17.02
N SER A 188 5.01 4.65 -15.73
CA SER A 188 4.83 5.62 -14.64
C SER A 188 5.93 5.51 -13.57
N GLY A 189 7.15 5.17 -13.95
CA GLY A 189 8.31 5.23 -13.05
C GLY A 189 8.61 6.66 -12.61
N ASP A 190 9.27 6.86 -11.47
CA ASP A 190 9.65 8.20 -11.00
C ASP A 190 10.80 8.77 -11.85
N GLY A 191 10.47 9.65 -12.80
CA GLY A 191 11.46 10.21 -13.71
C GLY A 191 12.55 11.02 -13.00
N ALA A 192 12.18 11.78 -11.96
CA ALA A 192 13.14 12.58 -11.20
C ALA A 192 14.15 11.69 -10.47
N ALA A 193 13.73 10.51 -9.97
CA ALA A 193 14.64 9.53 -9.38
C ALA A 193 15.68 9.01 -10.39
N TYR A 194 15.26 8.76 -11.64
CA TYR A 194 16.13 8.28 -12.72
C TYR A 194 16.92 9.39 -13.44
N GLY A 195 16.82 10.64 -12.99
CA GLY A 195 17.60 11.76 -13.55
C GLY A 195 17.04 12.34 -14.84
N VAL A 196 15.75 12.12 -15.14
CA VAL A 196 15.05 12.78 -16.25
C VAL A 196 14.20 13.93 -15.73
N GLU A 197 13.77 14.82 -16.63
CA GLU A 197 12.95 15.99 -16.27
C GLU A 197 11.45 15.72 -16.34
N SER A 198 11.02 14.68 -17.04
CA SER A 198 9.64 14.22 -17.01
C SER A 198 9.29 13.66 -15.63
N LEU A 199 8.03 13.81 -15.21
CA LEU A 199 7.54 13.20 -13.98
C LEU A 199 7.55 11.68 -14.05
N GLU A 200 7.28 11.14 -15.24
CA GLU A 200 7.15 9.72 -15.50
C GLU A 200 8.25 9.22 -16.45
N ILE A 201 8.67 7.97 -16.26
CA ILE A 201 9.65 7.27 -17.11
C ILE A 201 9.22 5.80 -17.28
N ASP A 202 9.42 5.27 -18.50
CA ASP A 202 9.13 3.87 -18.81
C ASP A 202 10.19 2.97 -18.17
N LEU A 203 9.77 1.85 -17.54
CA LEU A 203 10.67 0.92 -16.86
C LEU A 203 10.50 -0.52 -17.36
N ASN A 204 11.64 -1.18 -17.51
CA ASN A 204 11.76 -2.50 -18.10
C ASN A 204 12.47 -3.48 -17.19
N TYR A 205 12.02 -4.73 -17.19
CA TYR A 205 12.81 -5.86 -16.72
C TYR A 205 13.51 -6.53 -17.90
N PHE A 206 14.75 -6.96 -17.70
CA PHE A 206 15.35 -8.05 -18.46
C PHE A 206 14.87 -9.40 -17.91
N ASN A 207 14.70 -10.39 -18.78
CA ASN A 207 14.32 -11.75 -18.37
C ASN A 207 15.52 -12.53 -17.79
N GLY A 208 15.98 -12.10 -16.63
CA GLY A 208 17.11 -12.66 -15.91
C GLY A 208 17.65 -11.68 -14.88
N ASP A 209 18.48 -12.17 -13.96
CA ASP A 209 19.15 -11.32 -12.98
C ASP A 209 20.33 -10.54 -13.57
N GLN A 210 20.97 -9.70 -12.75
CA GLN A 210 22.09 -8.87 -13.17
C GLN A 210 23.27 -9.69 -13.73
N ALA A 211 23.57 -10.86 -13.15
CA ALA A 211 24.64 -11.72 -13.64
C ALA A 211 24.28 -12.34 -14.99
N ALA A 212 23.04 -12.78 -15.17
CA ALA A 212 22.54 -13.27 -16.45
C ALA A 212 22.53 -12.16 -17.52
N PHE A 213 22.17 -10.93 -17.15
CA PHE A 213 22.22 -9.76 -18.03
C PHE A 213 23.65 -9.47 -18.50
N GLN A 214 24.58 -9.37 -17.55
CA GLN A 214 26.00 -9.15 -17.82
C GLN A 214 26.59 -10.23 -18.73
N ALA A 215 26.28 -11.50 -18.45
CA ALA A 215 26.71 -12.62 -19.27
C ALA A 215 26.11 -12.60 -20.68
N ARG A 216 24.81 -12.28 -20.81
CA ARG A 216 24.08 -12.26 -22.09
C ARG A 216 24.60 -11.20 -23.05
N PHE A 217 24.95 -10.03 -22.53
CA PHE A 217 25.35 -8.87 -23.32
C PHE A 217 26.84 -8.54 -23.23
N ASN A 218 27.62 -9.40 -22.55
CA ASN A 218 29.05 -9.21 -22.30
C ASN A 218 29.38 -7.83 -21.70
N VAL A 219 28.52 -7.38 -20.77
CA VAL A 219 28.72 -6.15 -20.00
C VAL A 219 29.51 -6.52 -18.76
N GLN A 220 30.80 -6.15 -18.73
CA GLN A 220 31.64 -6.40 -17.56
C GLN A 220 31.24 -5.44 -16.42
N PRO A 221 31.19 -5.89 -15.15
CA PRO A 221 31.11 -4.96 -14.04
C PRO A 221 32.34 -4.03 -14.06
N PRO A 222 32.21 -2.72 -13.74
CA PRO A 222 33.38 -1.89 -13.53
C PRO A 222 34.14 -2.46 -12.32
N THR A 223 35.30 -3.06 -12.57
CA THR A 223 36.21 -3.49 -11.50
C THR A 223 36.83 -2.24 -10.88
N ALA A 224 36.13 -1.63 -9.92
CA ALA A 224 36.68 -0.53 -9.14
C ALA A 224 37.76 -1.08 -8.19
N GLN A 225 39.01 -1.18 -8.66
CA GLN A 225 40.16 -1.22 -7.77
C GLN A 225 40.41 0.21 -7.31
N LYS A 226 40.22 0.46 -6.01
CA LYS A 226 40.56 1.74 -5.39
C LYS A 226 42.04 1.75 -5.03
N TYR A 227 42.69 2.88 -5.25
CA TYR A 227 44.11 3.09 -4.96
C TYR A 227 44.28 4.31 -4.05
N THR A 228 45.29 4.30 -3.18
CA THR A 228 45.77 5.51 -2.49
C THR A 228 46.91 6.17 -3.25
N VAL A 229 47.01 7.50 -3.15
CA VAL A 229 47.91 8.32 -3.98
C VAL A 229 48.67 9.37 -3.17
N GLU A 230 49.89 9.69 -3.58
CA GLU A 230 50.54 10.99 -3.36
C GLU A 230 50.91 11.56 -4.74
N LEU A 231 50.43 12.74 -5.17
CA LEU A 231 51.01 13.66 -6.19
C LEU A 231 49.97 14.54 -6.95
N ASN A 232 50.52 15.52 -7.71
CA ASN A 232 49.81 16.34 -8.69
C ASN A 232 49.35 15.53 -9.92
N LEU A 233 48.11 15.79 -10.35
CA LEU A 233 47.50 15.27 -11.59
C LEU A 233 47.82 16.18 -12.78
N ARG A 234 47.98 15.56 -13.94
CA ARG A 234 48.38 16.18 -15.20
C ARG A 234 47.24 16.17 -16.22
N ALA A 235 47.18 17.17 -17.08
CA ALA A 235 46.18 17.28 -18.14
C ALA A 235 46.32 16.14 -19.17
N GLU A 236 47.55 15.70 -19.43
CA GLU A 236 47.86 14.64 -20.38
C GLU A 236 48.84 13.62 -19.76
N ALA A 237 48.98 12.46 -20.43
CA ALA A 237 49.86 11.36 -20.05
C ALA A 237 51.36 11.66 -20.26
N ASN A 238 51.83 12.83 -19.82
CA ASN A 238 53.22 13.24 -19.89
C ASN A 238 53.55 14.30 -18.84
N ALA A 239 54.83 14.35 -18.45
CA ALA A 239 55.31 15.25 -17.40
C ALA A 239 55.34 16.74 -17.80
N ALA A 240 55.30 17.05 -19.10
CA ALA A 240 55.34 18.42 -19.62
C ALA A 240 53.96 19.11 -19.60
N SER A 241 52.88 18.33 -19.44
CA SER A 241 51.53 18.87 -19.44
C SER A 241 51.18 19.60 -18.13
N GLY A 242 50.21 20.51 -18.24
CA GLY A 242 49.74 21.35 -17.14
C GLY A 242 49.19 20.53 -15.97
N VAL A 243 49.36 21.03 -14.75
CA VAL A 243 48.75 20.42 -13.55
C VAL A 243 47.26 20.79 -13.51
N VAL A 244 46.40 19.79 -13.41
CA VAL A 244 44.93 19.95 -13.39
C VAL A 244 44.33 19.77 -11.99
N GLY A 245 45.12 19.25 -11.05
CA GLY A 245 44.72 19.10 -9.67
C GLY A 245 45.79 18.38 -8.85
N ALA A 246 45.50 18.14 -7.57
CA ALA A 246 46.37 17.39 -6.69
C ALA A 246 45.57 16.40 -5.85
N LEU A 247 46.17 15.22 -5.66
CA LEU A 247 45.66 14.20 -4.76
C LEU A 247 46.44 14.29 -3.44
N LYS A 248 45.71 14.17 -2.33
CA LYS A 248 46.27 14.07 -0.98
C LYS A 248 46.63 12.62 -0.70
N GLN A 249 47.55 12.44 0.25
CA GLN A 249 47.87 11.14 0.81
C GLN A 249 46.57 10.44 1.27
N ASP A 250 46.43 9.17 0.86
CA ASP A 250 45.27 8.30 1.12
C ASP A 250 43.96 8.62 0.36
N ASP A 251 43.98 9.55 -0.60
CA ASP A 251 42.83 9.76 -1.48
C ASP A 251 42.50 8.46 -2.24
N LEU A 252 41.24 8.02 -2.12
CA LEU A 252 40.73 6.87 -2.86
C LEU A 252 40.30 7.29 -4.25
N ILE A 253 40.95 6.72 -5.27
CA ILE A 253 40.64 7.01 -6.67
C ILE A 253 40.16 5.76 -7.42
N GLN A 254 39.37 5.97 -8.46
CA GLN A 254 39.09 4.97 -9.48
C GLN A 254 40.08 5.10 -10.63
N LYS A 255 40.60 3.97 -11.09
CA LYS A 255 41.40 3.90 -12.32
C LYS A 255 40.49 3.92 -13.54
N LEU A 256 40.66 4.88 -14.45
CA LEU A 256 39.87 5.01 -15.67
C LEU A 256 40.57 4.37 -16.89
N GLU A 257 41.78 4.82 -17.20
CA GLU A 257 42.55 4.35 -18.38
C GLU A 257 44.06 4.46 -18.16
N THR A 258 44.86 3.85 -19.03
CA THR A 258 46.34 3.86 -18.96
C THR A 258 46.98 4.21 -20.29
N SER A 259 48.08 4.95 -20.24
CA SER A 259 48.91 5.31 -21.38
C SER A 259 50.38 5.29 -20.97
N GLY A 260 51.10 4.25 -21.38
CA GLY A 260 52.46 3.98 -20.89
C GLY A 260 52.51 3.84 -19.37
N ASP A 261 53.42 4.57 -18.73
CA ASP A 261 53.56 4.60 -17.27
C ASP A 261 52.50 5.47 -16.58
N TRP A 262 51.61 6.14 -17.32
CA TRP A 262 50.60 7.03 -16.78
C TRP A 262 49.24 6.33 -16.67
N THR A 263 48.56 6.57 -15.56
CA THR A 263 47.19 6.16 -15.31
C THR A 263 46.31 7.41 -15.17
N LYS A 264 45.21 7.44 -15.90
CA LYS A 264 44.15 8.43 -15.69
C LYS A 264 43.20 7.93 -14.62
N ILE A 265 42.84 8.83 -13.72
CA ILE A 265 42.04 8.49 -12.54
C ILE A 265 40.80 9.38 -12.44
N LEU A 266 39.87 8.98 -11.56
CA LEU A 266 38.74 9.75 -11.06
C LEU A 266 38.76 9.72 -9.53
N ARG A 267 38.82 10.88 -8.88
CA ARG A 267 38.53 10.99 -7.44
C ARG A 267 37.03 11.23 -7.28
N GLU A 268 36.33 10.28 -6.66
CA GLU A 268 34.86 10.29 -6.57
C GLU A 268 34.30 11.47 -5.76
N ASP A 269 35.04 11.96 -4.76
CA ASP A 269 34.55 12.99 -3.84
C ASP A 269 34.30 14.35 -4.51
N ASP A 270 35.01 14.64 -5.61
CA ASP A 270 34.95 15.93 -6.30
C ASP A 270 35.03 15.82 -7.83
N ASP A 271 34.83 14.62 -8.37
CA ASP A 271 34.91 14.29 -9.79
C ASP A 271 36.23 14.71 -10.47
N LEU A 272 37.31 14.89 -9.69
CA LEU A 272 38.59 15.33 -10.23
C LEU A 272 39.19 14.23 -11.12
N THR A 273 39.42 14.56 -12.39
CA THR A 273 40.08 13.68 -13.36
C THR A 273 41.44 14.22 -13.79
N GLY A 274 42.39 13.32 -14.01
CA GLY A 274 43.71 13.67 -14.51
C GLY A 274 44.66 12.48 -14.58
N TRP A 275 45.81 12.71 -15.18
CA TRP A 275 46.85 11.70 -15.39
C TRP A 275 47.92 11.77 -14.30
N MET A 276 48.36 10.61 -13.82
CA MET A 276 49.50 10.50 -12.90
C MET A 276 50.31 9.25 -13.21
N LEU A 277 51.54 9.18 -12.70
CA LEU A 277 52.34 7.98 -12.84
C LEU A 277 51.75 6.82 -12.02
N THR A 278 51.61 5.67 -12.67
CA THR A 278 51.03 4.44 -12.12
C THR A 278 51.78 3.96 -10.89
N THR A 279 53.07 4.26 -10.77
CA THR A 279 53.92 3.91 -9.62
C THR A 279 53.50 4.54 -8.31
N HIS A 280 52.66 5.58 -8.34
CA HIS A 280 52.14 6.24 -7.13
C HIS A 280 50.78 5.69 -6.68
N LEU A 281 50.27 4.63 -7.32
CA LEU A 281 49.01 3.99 -6.97
C LEU A 281 49.27 2.78 -6.06
N VAL A 282 48.71 2.76 -4.85
CA VAL A 282 48.77 1.60 -3.95
C VAL A 282 47.41 0.88 -3.90
N PRO A 283 47.31 -0.42 -4.26
CA PRO A 283 46.02 -1.13 -4.30
C PRO A 283 45.41 -1.31 -2.91
N VAL A 284 44.11 -1.02 -2.77
CA VAL A 284 43.32 -1.34 -1.56
C VAL A 284 42.43 -2.55 -1.85
N ALA A 285 42.33 -3.48 -0.90
CA ALA A 285 41.46 -4.66 -1.04
C ALA A 285 39.98 -4.25 -1.16
N ALA A 286 39.25 -4.85 -2.10
CA ALA A 286 37.83 -4.58 -2.30
C ALA A 286 37.00 -4.99 -1.06
N PRO A 287 35.99 -4.20 -0.64
CA PRO A 287 35.05 -4.63 0.38
C PRO A 287 34.26 -5.87 -0.09
N PRO A 288 33.87 -6.78 0.82
CA PRO A 288 33.02 -7.92 0.47
C PRO A 288 31.67 -7.45 -0.09
N PRO A 289 31.04 -8.24 -0.98
CA PRO A 289 29.75 -7.90 -1.56
C PRO A 289 28.70 -7.66 -0.45
N PRO A 290 27.75 -6.74 -0.64
CA PRO A 290 26.67 -6.55 0.32
C PRO A 290 25.93 -7.88 0.51
N PRO A 291 25.52 -8.21 1.74
CA PRO A 291 24.78 -9.44 2.00
C PRO A 291 23.49 -9.46 1.16
N PRO A 292 23.07 -10.64 0.68
CA PRO A 292 21.81 -10.76 -0.06
C PRO A 292 20.67 -10.21 0.79
N PRO A 293 19.66 -9.57 0.18
CA PRO A 293 18.54 -9.04 0.93
C PRO A 293 17.85 -10.19 1.68
N PRO A 294 17.34 -9.96 2.90
CA PRO A 294 16.86 -11.02 3.78
C PRO A 294 15.91 -11.97 3.03
N PRO A 295 16.01 -13.28 3.29
CA PRO A 295 15.06 -14.24 2.75
C PRO A 295 13.65 -13.87 3.23
N LEU A 296 12.64 -14.26 2.44
CA LEU A 296 11.24 -14.21 2.88
C LEU A 296 11.15 -14.87 4.26
N SER A 297 10.85 -14.09 5.30
CA SER A 297 10.51 -14.67 6.60
C SER A 297 9.25 -15.51 6.42
N LYS A 298 9.18 -16.68 7.06
CA LYS A 298 7.96 -17.47 7.02
C LYS A 298 6.80 -16.74 7.73
N TRP A 299 7.11 -15.85 8.66
CA TRP A 299 6.12 -15.16 9.49
C TRP A 299 6.41 -13.67 9.59
N TYR A 300 5.33 -12.88 9.57
CA TYR A 300 5.39 -11.43 9.68
C TYR A 300 4.36 -10.95 10.69
N ARG A 301 4.70 -9.88 11.42
CA ARG A 301 3.85 -9.16 12.34
C ARG A 301 3.46 -7.81 11.76
N VAL A 302 2.16 -7.49 11.79
CA VAL A 302 1.65 -6.19 11.36
C VAL A 302 2.07 -5.09 12.33
N THR A 303 2.59 -3.98 11.83
CA THR A 303 3.11 -2.85 12.63
C THR A 303 2.22 -1.61 12.61
N THR A 304 1.12 -1.63 11.85
CA THR A 304 0.15 -0.54 11.76
C THR A 304 -1.21 -0.93 12.35
N ALA A 305 -1.98 0.06 12.82
CA ALA A 305 -3.30 -0.12 13.43
C ALA A 305 -4.22 -1.04 12.61
N VAL A 306 -4.28 -0.79 11.30
CA VAL A 306 -5.06 -1.56 10.33
C VAL A 306 -4.31 -1.61 9.01
N LEU A 307 -4.10 -2.81 8.48
CA LEU A 307 -3.43 -3.07 7.22
C LEU A 307 -4.39 -3.74 6.24
N ASN A 308 -4.55 -3.17 5.04
CA ASN A 308 -5.41 -3.77 4.01
C ASN A 308 -4.73 -5.01 3.41
N VAL A 309 -5.48 -6.10 3.30
CA VAL A 309 -5.15 -7.27 2.48
C VAL A 309 -5.87 -7.11 1.14
N ARG A 310 -5.13 -7.17 0.05
CA ARG A 310 -5.62 -6.85 -1.30
C ARG A 310 -5.53 -8.05 -2.22
N ALA A 311 -6.34 -8.07 -3.27
CA ALA A 311 -6.32 -9.14 -4.26
C ALA A 311 -4.97 -9.24 -5.03
N GLY A 312 -4.18 -8.16 -5.04
CA GLY A 312 -2.88 -8.09 -5.71
C GLY A 312 -1.92 -7.10 -5.03
N PRO A 313 -0.61 -7.16 -5.36
CA PRO A 313 0.42 -6.32 -4.76
C PRO A 313 0.35 -4.89 -5.30
N GLY A 314 -0.38 -4.03 -4.61
CA GLY A 314 -0.52 -2.63 -4.98
C GLY A 314 -1.74 -1.96 -4.37
N THR A 315 -1.71 -0.64 -4.19
CA THR A 315 -2.83 0.14 -3.64
C THR A 315 -4.07 0.16 -4.54
N ASN A 316 -3.90 -0.23 -5.80
CA ASN A 316 -4.91 -0.16 -6.86
C ASN A 316 -5.81 -1.41 -6.87
N PHE A 317 -5.38 -2.49 -6.20
CA PHE A 317 -6.14 -3.72 -6.12
C PHE A 317 -7.23 -3.64 -5.05
N ASN A 318 -8.36 -4.30 -5.32
CA ASN A 318 -9.48 -4.40 -4.39
C ASN A 318 -9.01 -4.95 -3.04
N VAL A 319 -9.50 -4.36 -1.96
CA VAL A 319 -9.30 -4.86 -0.60
C VAL A 319 -10.17 -6.09 -0.43
N VAL A 320 -9.57 -7.22 -0.06
CA VAL A 320 -10.23 -8.52 0.18
C VAL A 320 -10.32 -8.86 1.66
N GLY A 321 -9.62 -8.11 2.51
CA GLY A 321 -9.72 -8.19 3.96
C GLY A 321 -8.82 -7.17 4.64
N LYS A 322 -8.76 -7.22 5.96
CA LYS A 322 -7.85 -6.38 6.75
C LYS A 322 -7.20 -7.18 7.86
N LEU A 323 -5.97 -6.82 8.17
CA LEU A 323 -5.23 -7.24 9.34
C LEU A 323 -5.21 -6.09 10.35
N ASN A 324 -5.15 -6.43 11.63
CA ASN A 324 -4.98 -5.46 12.70
C ASN A 324 -3.52 -5.44 13.17
N LEU A 325 -3.15 -4.38 13.87
CA LEU A 325 -1.86 -4.27 14.52
C LEU A 325 -1.51 -5.54 15.31
N ASN A 326 -0.28 -6.01 15.10
CA ASN A 326 0.33 -7.21 15.66
C ASN A 326 -0.27 -8.56 15.22
N ASP A 327 -1.23 -8.58 14.29
CA ASP A 327 -1.61 -9.82 13.61
C ASP A 327 -0.33 -10.49 13.08
N VAL A 328 -0.18 -11.78 13.36
CA VAL A 328 0.91 -12.60 12.80
C VAL A 328 0.34 -13.39 11.64
N VAL A 329 0.98 -13.26 10.48
CA VAL A 329 0.56 -13.87 9.22
C VAL A 329 1.70 -14.67 8.61
N GLU A 330 1.33 -15.74 7.92
CA GLU A 330 2.29 -16.52 7.13
C GLU A 330 2.66 -15.73 5.88
N GLY A 331 3.95 -15.51 5.66
CA GLY A 331 4.46 -14.96 4.41
C GLY A 331 4.52 -16.04 3.34
N LEU A 332 3.73 -15.88 2.28
CA LEU A 332 3.63 -16.85 1.19
C LEU A 332 4.58 -16.49 0.03
N ALA A 333 4.61 -15.21 -0.33
CA ALA A 333 5.45 -14.70 -1.41
C ALA A 333 5.73 -13.21 -1.23
N LEU A 334 6.86 -12.73 -1.74
CA LEU A 334 7.09 -11.30 -1.93
C LEU A 334 6.69 -10.93 -3.35
N SER A 335 6.20 -9.71 -3.53
CA SER A 335 6.03 -9.15 -4.85
C SER A 335 7.41 -8.97 -5.50
N PRO A 336 7.48 -8.86 -6.83
CA PRO A 336 8.77 -8.72 -7.52
C PRO A 336 9.62 -7.54 -7.01
N ASP A 337 8.97 -6.42 -6.66
CA ASP A 337 9.58 -5.23 -6.07
C ASP A 337 9.88 -5.35 -4.56
N ARG A 338 9.47 -6.45 -3.91
CA ARG A 338 9.53 -6.69 -2.46
C ARG A 338 8.84 -5.62 -1.60
N LEU A 339 7.96 -4.81 -2.17
CA LEU A 339 7.19 -3.81 -1.44
C LEU A 339 5.89 -4.39 -0.87
N TRP A 340 5.48 -5.57 -1.32
CA TRP A 340 4.26 -6.26 -0.88
C TRP A 340 4.55 -7.70 -0.49
N LEU A 341 3.86 -8.16 0.55
CA LEU A 341 3.85 -9.54 0.98
C LEU A 341 2.51 -10.16 0.62
N GLN A 342 2.52 -11.23 -0.18
CA GLN A 342 1.40 -12.17 -0.19
C GLN A 342 1.44 -12.94 1.12
N LEU A 343 0.34 -12.90 1.83
CA LEU A 343 0.23 -13.41 3.19
C LEU A 343 -1.05 -14.21 3.36
N ARG A 344 -1.05 -15.05 4.38
CA ARG A 344 -2.24 -15.78 4.83
C ARG A 344 -2.39 -15.69 6.34
N ARG A 345 -3.59 -15.35 6.79
CA ARG A 345 -4.00 -15.38 8.20
C ARG A 345 -4.67 -16.72 8.53
N ALA A 346 -4.63 -17.12 9.81
CA ALA A 346 -5.14 -18.41 10.29
C ALA A 346 -6.63 -18.67 9.99
N ASP A 347 -7.44 -17.63 9.81
CA ASP A 347 -8.86 -17.73 9.44
C ASP A 347 -9.08 -17.95 7.93
N GLY A 348 -8.01 -18.11 7.14
CA GLY A 348 -8.06 -18.34 5.70
C GLY A 348 -8.04 -17.06 4.85
N LEU A 349 -7.96 -15.87 5.47
CA LEU A 349 -7.78 -14.62 4.73
C LEU A 349 -6.41 -14.64 4.03
N GLU A 350 -6.42 -14.63 2.70
CA GLU A 350 -5.23 -14.60 1.86
C GLU A 350 -5.26 -13.41 0.90
N GLY A 351 -4.09 -12.79 0.67
CA GLY A 351 -3.92 -11.71 -0.29
C GLY A 351 -2.63 -10.94 -0.02
N TRP A 352 -2.55 -9.70 -0.47
CA TRP A 352 -1.33 -8.90 -0.49
C TRP A 352 -1.43 -7.68 0.43
N SER A 353 -0.41 -7.44 1.25
CA SER A 353 -0.28 -6.20 2.03
C SER A 353 1.10 -5.58 1.87
N SER A 354 1.20 -4.25 2.00
CA SER A 354 2.49 -3.54 1.90
C SER A 354 3.42 -4.01 3.03
N LEU A 355 4.66 -4.31 2.64
CA LEU A 355 5.72 -4.80 3.51
C LEU A 355 6.21 -3.71 4.47
N ASP A 356 5.97 -2.42 4.17
CA ASP A 356 6.29 -1.28 5.06
C ASP A 356 5.61 -1.40 6.43
N TYR A 357 4.50 -2.14 6.48
CA TYR A 357 3.68 -2.33 7.67
C TYR A 357 3.82 -3.75 8.25
N LEU A 358 4.87 -4.48 7.88
CA LEU A 358 5.11 -5.86 8.26
C LEU A 358 6.56 -6.03 8.70
N THR A 359 6.79 -6.68 9.84
CA THR A 359 8.14 -7.01 10.32
C THR A 359 8.29 -8.51 10.47
N PRO A 360 9.46 -9.10 10.13
CA PRO A 360 9.72 -10.52 10.38
C PRO A 360 9.44 -10.90 11.83
N ALA A 361 8.76 -12.03 12.02
CA ALA A 361 8.42 -12.56 13.33
C ALA A 361 8.79 -14.04 13.43
N SER A 362 8.85 -14.57 14.65
CA SER A 362 8.80 -16.00 14.89
C SER A 362 7.45 -16.57 14.42
N ALA A 363 7.41 -17.89 14.21
CA ALA A 363 6.12 -18.57 14.02
C ALA A 363 5.15 -18.16 15.12
N PRO A 364 3.88 -17.86 14.79
CA PRO A 364 2.87 -17.79 15.81
C PRO A 364 2.94 -19.14 16.52
N PRO A 365 3.09 -19.14 17.85
CA PRO A 365 3.16 -20.39 18.60
C PRO A 365 1.97 -21.26 18.16
N PRO A 366 2.22 -22.56 17.83
CA PRO A 366 1.20 -23.45 17.29
C PRO A 366 0.02 -23.38 18.24
N PRO A 367 -1.20 -22.99 17.79
CA PRO A 367 -2.20 -22.30 18.60
C PRO A 367 -2.03 -22.73 20.04
N ALA A 368 -1.16 -22.00 20.76
CA ALA A 368 -0.88 -22.35 22.12
C ALA A 368 -2.25 -22.24 22.74
N SER A 369 -2.68 -23.28 23.44
CA SER A 369 -3.99 -23.29 24.07
C SER A 369 -4.21 -21.92 24.70
N THR A 370 -5.08 -21.10 24.10
CA THR A 370 -5.01 -19.65 24.26
C THR A 370 -5.29 -19.37 25.72
N ALA A 371 -4.24 -19.04 26.47
CA ALA A 371 -4.33 -18.96 27.91
C ALA A 371 -4.81 -17.56 28.27
N TRP A 372 -5.88 -17.49 29.02
CA TRP A 372 -6.41 -16.22 29.50
C TRP A 372 -5.80 -15.91 30.84
N TYR A 373 -5.48 -14.64 31.08
CA TYR A 373 -4.91 -14.19 32.33
C TYR A 373 -5.70 -13.01 32.88
N ARG A 374 -5.74 -12.90 34.21
CA ARG A 374 -6.22 -11.72 34.92
C ARG A 374 -5.05 -11.03 35.60
N ALA A 375 -4.89 -9.73 35.39
CA ALA A 375 -3.92 -8.93 36.13
C ALA A 375 -4.33 -8.84 37.61
N ASN A 376 -3.45 -9.26 38.53
CA ASN A 376 -3.70 -9.20 39.97
C ASN A 376 -3.32 -7.84 40.58
N ALA A 377 -2.61 -7.00 39.83
CA ALA A 377 -2.19 -5.65 40.16
C ALA A 377 -2.07 -4.80 38.88
N ASN A 378 -1.72 -3.52 39.04
CA ASN A 378 -1.28 -2.73 37.89
C ASN A 378 0.09 -3.22 37.44
N VAL A 379 0.23 -3.62 36.17
CA VAL A 379 1.48 -4.17 35.63
C VAL A 379 1.82 -3.53 34.30
N ASN A 380 3.11 -3.26 34.09
CA ASN A 380 3.58 -2.71 32.82
C ASN A 380 3.53 -3.77 31.71
N VAL A 381 3.13 -3.32 30.52
CA VAL A 381 3.26 -4.06 29.26
C VAL A 381 4.46 -3.48 28.54
N ARG A 382 5.38 -4.34 28.10
CA ARG A 382 6.68 -3.96 27.54
C ARG A 382 6.90 -4.50 26.13
N GLU A 383 7.85 -3.92 25.41
CA GLU A 383 8.25 -4.37 24.06
C GLU A 383 8.84 -5.79 24.04
N GLY A 384 9.49 -6.20 25.14
CA GLY A 384 10.15 -7.50 25.25
C GLY A 384 10.07 -8.09 26.66
N PRO A 385 10.42 -9.39 26.83
CA PRO A 385 10.36 -10.11 28.09
C PRO A 385 11.53 -9.70 29.00
N GLY A 386 11.42 -8.55 29.65
CA GLY A 386 12.46 -8.02 30.53
C GLY A 386 12.18 -6.59 31.01
N THR A 387 12.76 -6.21 32.15
CA THR A 387 12.58 -4.85 32.72
C THR A 387 13.39 -3.78 31.99
N ASN A 388 14.36 -4.18 31.18
CA ASN A 388 15.19 -3.34 30.32
C ASN A 388 14.47 -2.86 29.04
N PHE A 389 13.37 -3.51 28.66
CA PHE A 389 12.57 -3.10 27.51
C PHE A 389 11.66 -1.92 27.83
N ASN A 390 11.37 -1.09 26.81
CA ASN A 390 10.50 0.06 26.95
C ASN A 390 9.11 -0.36 27.42
N VAL A 391 8.51 0.48 28.26
CA VAL A 391 7.12 0.32 28.69
C VAL A 391 6.22 0.88 27.59
N LEU A 392 5.39 0.02 27.00
CA LEU A 392 4.38 0.40 26.01
C LEU A 392 3.15 0.98 26.69
N ASN A 393 2.67 0.32 27.74
CA ASN A 393 1.52 0.74 28.54
C ASN A 393 1.45 -0.04 29.86
N SER A 394 0.29 -0.05 30.53
CA SER A 394 0.02 -0.89 31.70
C SER A 394 -1.36 -1.56 31.61
N LEU A 395 -1.45 -2.77 32.16
CA LEU A 395 -2.72 -3.38 32.54
C LEU A 395 -3.13 -2.85 33.90
N LYS A 396 -4.43 -2.64 34.09
CA LYS A 396 -5.00 -2.34 35.40
C LYS A 396 -5.32 -3.64 36.14
N GLN A 397 -5.32 -3.58 37.46
CA GLN A 397 -5.81 -4.68 38.27
C GLN A 397 -7.19 -5.11 37.79
N ASN A 398 -7.37 -6.43 37.63
CA ASN A 398 -8.54 -7.12 37.08
C ASN A 398 -8.72 -7.07 35.56
N ASP A 399 -7.86 -6.37 34.80
CA ASP A 399 -7.84 -6.51 33.35
C ASP A 399 -7.65 -7.99 32.99
N VAL A 400 -8.46 -8.47 32.07
CA VAL A 400 -8.35 -9.82 31.52
C VAL A 400 -7.69 -9.72 30.15
N VAL A 401 -6.72 -10.57 29.84
CA VAL A 401 -6.02 -10.53 28.57
C VAL A 401 -5.84 -11.94 28.04
N GLU A 402 -5.82 -12.04 26.72
CA GLU A 402 -5.44 -13.27 26.04
C GLU A 402 -3.91 -13.35 25.99
N SER A 403 -3.35 -14.56 26.08
CA SER A 403 -1.94 -14.82 25.83
C SER A 403 -1.77 -15.77 24.67
N ASP A 404 -0.79 -15.45 23.83
CA ASP A 404 -0.30 -16.27 22.73
C ASP A 404 1.06 -16.90 23.05
N GLU A 405 1.89 -16.29 23.90
CA GLU A 405 3.25 -16.78 24.18
C GLU A 405 3.67 -16.57 25.65
N VAL A 406 4.55 -17.44 26.15
CA VAL A 406 5.26 -17.31 27.43
C VAL A 406 6.75 -17.44 27.16
N SER A 407 7.59 -16.64 27.83
CA SER A 407 9.03 -16.66 27.65
C SER A 407 9.63 -18.01 28.08
N ALA A 408 10.80 -18.35 27.55
CA ALA A 408 11.43 -19.65 27.80
C ALA A 408 11.70 -19.93 29.29
N ASP A 409 11.88 -18.87 30.10
CA ASP A 409 12.05 -18.94 31.55
C ASP A 409 10.73 -18.92 32.34
N GLY A 410 9.59 -18.68 31.68
CA GLY A 410 8.27 -18.60 32.31
C GLY A 410 7.97 -17.29 33.02
N GLU A 411 8.93 -16.36 33.09
CA GLU A 411 8.82 -15.13 33.89
C GLU A 411 8.01 -14.03 33.20
N TRP A 412 7.77 -14.15 31.89
CA TRP A 412 7.05 -13.17 31.10
C TRP A 412 5.98 -13.82 30.23
N VAL A 413 4.82 -13.20 30.18
CA VAL A 413 3.68 -13.61 29.35
C VAL A 413 3.47 -12.54 28.29
N HIS A 414 3.46 -12.94 27.03
CA HIS A 414 3.05 -12.08 25.92
C HIS A 414 1.52 -12.07 25.88
N ILE A 415 0.94 -10.87 25.87
CA ILE A 415 -0.50 -10.65 26.02
C ILE A 415 -1.08 -9.88 24.84
N ARG A 416 -2.38 -10.04 24.62
CA ARG A 416 -3.19 -9.26 23.69
C ARG A 416 -4.46 -8.74 24.37
N ARG A 417 -4.70 -7.43 24.25
CA ARG A 417 -5.89 -6.75 24.75
C ARG A 417 -6.75 -6.24 23.60
N PHE A 418 -8.06 -6.12 23.86
CA PHE A 418 -9.07 -5.76 22.86
C PHE A 418 -8.86 -4.41 22.14
N ASP A 419 -8.06 -3.50 22.70
CA ASP A 419 -7.78 -2.16 22.18
C ASP A 419 -6.47 -2.09 21.37
N GLY A 420 -5.90 -3.24 21.04
CA GLY A 420 -4.66 -3.39 20.28
C GLY A 420 -3.38 -3.37 21.12
N LEU A 421 -3.48 -3.28 22.46
CA LEU A 421 -2.30 -3.38 23.33
C LEU A 421 -1.76 -4.81 23.34
N ILE A 422 -0.53 -4.95 22.87
CA ILE A 422 0.19 -6.23 22.79
C ILE A 422 1.62 -6.01 23.26
N GLY A 423 2.14 -6.97 24.02
CA GLY A 423 3.50 -6.95 24.55
C GLY A 423 3.66 -7.88 25.73
N TRP A 424 4.76 -7.74 26.45
CA TRP A 424 5.16 -8.64 27.53
C TRP A 424 4.82 -8.07 28.90
N CYS A 425 4.20 -8.90 29.73
CA CYS A 425 3.92 -8.63 31.13
C CYS A 425 4.64 -9.64 32.02
N ALA A 426 5.13 -9.19 33.17
CA ALA A 426 5.73 -10.09 34.15
C ALA A 426 4.66 -11.07 34.69
N ALA A 427 4.93 -12.36 34.57
CA ALA A 427 4.01 -13.46 34.89
C ALA A 427 3.56 -13.43 36.36
N ALA A 428 4.42 -12.96 37.27
CA ALA A 428 4.10 -12.79 38.69
C ALA A 428 2.88 -11.90 38.97
N TYR A 429 2.51 -11.03 38.02
CA TYR A 429 1.34 -10.14 38.14
C TYR A 429 0.10 -10.67 37.40
N LEU A 430 0.16 -11.89 36.87
CA LEU A 430 -0.90 -12.49 36.07
C LEU A 430 -1.38 -13.79 36.70
N ALA A 431 -2.69 -13.89 36.93
CA ALA A 431 -3.35 -15.12 37.36
C ALA A 431 -3.96 -15.82 36.14
N SER A 432 -3.56 -17.06 35.88
CA SER A 432 -4.14 -17.86 34.77
C SER A 432 -5.62 -18.15 35.02
N LEU A 433 -6.42 -18.04 33.96
CA LEU A 433 -7.84 -18.38 33.88
C LEU A 433 -8.06 -19.66 33.04
N GLY A 434 -6.99 -20.30 32.58
CA GLY A 434 -7.03 -21.45 31.69
C GLY A 434 -7.26 -21.07 30.22
N ASN A 435 -7.65 -22.07 29.43
CA ASN A 435 -7.62 -21.97 27.96
C ASN A 435 -8.97 -21.64 27.31
N ALA A 436 -10.03 -21.54 28.13
CA ALA A 436 -11.36 -21.23 27.65
C ALA A 436 -11.52 -19.71 27.54
N ALA A 437 -11.93 -19.21 26.37
CA ALA A 437 -12.25 -17.81 26.19
C ALA A 437 -13.36 -17.38 27.16
N PRO A 438 -13.15 -16.31 27.95
CA PRO A 438 -14.19 -15.77 28.81
C PRO A 438 -15.39 -15.35 27.97
N ALA A 439 -16.59 -15.80 28.37
CA ALA A 439 -17.84 -15.40 27.74
C ALA A 439 -18.09 -13.87 27.83
N GLN A 440 -17.42 -13.19 28.76
CA GLN A 440 -17.50 -11.75 28.91
C GLN A 440 -16.16 -11.14 29.36
N LEU A 441 -15.82 -10.00 28.78
CA LEU A 441 -14.72 -9.13 29.18
C LEU A 441 -15.26 -7.75 29.57
N SER A 442 -14.56 -7.05 30.46
CA SER A 442 -14.92 -5.71 30.90
C SER A 442 -13.69 -4.87 31.19
N TYR A 443 -13.67 -3.62 30.71
CA TYR A 443 -12.53 -2.71 30.84
C TYR A 443 -12.99 -1.27 31.03
N ALA A 444 -12.38 -0.55 31.97
CA ALA A 444 -12.55 0.89 32.09
C ALA A 444 -11.68 1.60 31.05
N LEU A 445 -12.29 2.28 30.07
CA LEU A 445 -11.54 2.98 29.03
C LEU A 445 -10.97 4.30 29.54
N PHE A 446 -11.82 5.07 30.23
CA PHE A 446 -11.48 6.28 30.97
C PHE A 446 -12.61 6.57 31.96
N SER A 447 -12.44 7.59 32.82
CA SER A 447 -13.42 7.93 33.84
C SER A 447 -14.83 8.03 33.25
N GLY A 448 -15.77 7.29 33.85
CA GLY A 448 -17.16 7.25 33.43
C GLY A 448 -17.47 6.40 32.20
N VAL A 449 -16.50 5.68 31.61
CA VAL A 449 -16.74 4.84 30.43
C VAL A 449 -16.16 3.44 30.58
N THR A 450 -17.06 2.45 30.51
CA THR A 450 -16.72 1.02 30.58
C THR A 450 -17.09 0.33 29.29
N TYR A 451 -16.16 -0.46 28.76
CA TYR A 451 -16.36 -1.35 27.64
C TYR A 451 -16.61 -2.78 28.11
N HIS A 452 -17.52 -3.47 27.43
CA HIS A 452 -17.81 -4.88 27.58
C HIS A 452 -17.76 -5.58 26.22
N ARG A 453 -17.11 -6.74 26.18
CA ARG A 453 -17.23 -7.67 25.05
C ARG A 453 -17.93 -8.93 25.56
N LYS A 454 -18.98 -9.38 24.88
CA LYS A 454 -19.75 -10.56 25.26
C LYS A 454 -19.84 -11.54 24.10
N TRP A 455 -19.57 -12.81 24.38
CA TRP A 455 -19.78 -13.91 23.46
C TRP A 455 -20.91 -14.82 23.97
N THR A 456 -21.83 -15.17 23.08
CA THR A 456 -22.92 -16.11 23.35
C THR A 456 -22.88 -17.18 22.27
N ALA A 457 -22.86 -18.46 22.64
CA ALA A 457 -22.80 -19.59 21.69
C ALA A 457 -24.19 -20.15 21.32
N ALA A 458 -25.22 -19.85 22.13
CA ALA A 458 -26.58 -20.32 21.91
C ALA A 458 -27.55 -19.13 21.73
N PRO A 459 -28.46 -19.17 20.74
CA PRO A 459 -28.72 -20.29 19.82
C PRO A 459 -27.67 -20.43 18.70
N ARG A 460 -26.76 -19.46 18.57
CA ARG A 460 -25.66 -19.42 17.61
C ARG A 460 -24.55 -18.52 18.15
N ASP A 461 -23.40 -18.52 17.49
CA ASP A 461 -22.31 -17.62 17.83
C ASP A 461 -22.68 -16.16 17.60
N LEU A 462 -22.56 -15.36 18.66
CA LEU A 462 -22.86 -13.94 18.67
C LEU A 462 -21.84 -13.20 19.54
N VAL A 463 -21.15 -12.24 18.93
CA VAL A 463 -20.21 -11.33 19.61
C VAL A 463 -20.79 -9.93 19.67
N ALA A 464 -20.91 -9.41 20.88
CA ALA A 464 -21.43 -8.08 21.17
C ALA A 464 -20.37 -7.20 21.83
N HIS A 465 -20.36 -5.93 21.43
CA HIS A 465 -19.49 -4.86 21.88
C HIS A 465 -20.36 -3.77 22.51
N ILE A 466 -20.20 -3.52 23.81
CA ILE A 466 -21.07 -2.62 24.58
C ILE A 466 -20.23 -1.59 25.31
N LEU A 467 -20.56 -0.31 25.17
CA LEU A 467 -20.05 0.77 26.00
C LEU A 467 -21.15 1.25 26.93
N VAL A 468 -20.84 1.33 28.21
CA VAL A 468 -21.69 1.92 29.24
C VAL A 468 -21.02 3.22 29.71
N ILE A 469 -21.70 4.33 29.51
CA ILE A 469 -21.21 5.69 29.76
C ILE A 469 -22.05 6.35 30.84
N ASP A 470 -21.40 6.79 31.92
CA ASP A 470 -21.99 7.68 32.92
C ASP A 470 -22.01 9.11 32.38
N ALA A 471 -23.16 9.55 31.86
CA ALA A 471 -23.35 10.89 31.33
C ALA A 471 -23.18 12.00 32.38
N ALA A 472 -23.25 11.67 33.68
CA ALA A 472 -22.99 12.61 34.76
C ALA A 472 -21.49 12.77 35.07
N GLN A 473 -20.61 11.95 34.47
CA GLN A 473 -19.18 12.09 34.62
C GLN A 473 -18.74 13.48 34.14
N ALA A 474 -18.14 14.24 35.06
CA ALA A 474 -17.62 15.56 34.76
C ALA A 474 -16.56 15.48 33.66
N GLY A 475 -16.61 16.45 32.75
CA GLY A 475 -15.63 16.56 31.68
C GLY A 475 -15.89 15.68 30.47
N LEU A 476 -17.06 15.04 30.29
CA LEU A 476 -17.38 14.44 28.98
C LEU A 476 -17.87 15.50 27.98
N GLN A 477 -17.59 15.27 26.69
CA GLN A 477 -18.17 16.02 25.56
C GLN A 477 -18.74 15.02 24.56
N PHE A 478 -19.94 15.35 24.06
CA PHE A 478 -20.61 14.60 23.00
C PHE A 478 -20.63 15.40 21.71
N LEU A 479 -20.51 14.70 20.58
CA LEU A 479 -20.57 15.29 19.26
C LEU A 479 -21.38 14.39 18.32
N VAL A 480 -22.42 14.95 17.72
CA VAL A 480 -23.01 14.37 16.50
C VAL A 480 -22.29 14.98 15.30
N THR A 481 -22.11 14.23 14.21
CA THR A 481 -21.41 14.71 13.01
C THR A 481 -21.86 16.11 12.59
N PRO A 482 -20.95 17.10 12.56
CA PRO A 482 -21.27 18.43 12.03
C PRO A 482 -21.61 18.37 10.54
N PRO A 483 -22.60 19.15 10.06
CA PRO A 483 -22.89 19.26 8.64
C PRO A 483 -21.71 19.87 7.88
N SER A 484 -21.48 19.40 6.65
CA SER A 484 -20.37 19.88 5.81
C SER A 484 -20.65 21.26 5.19
N ALA A 485 -21.92 21.63 5.08
CA ALA A 485 -22.38 22.89 4.51
C ALA A 485 -23.70 23.36 5.16
N SER A 486 -24.11 24.61 4.88
CA SER A 486 -25.33 25.21 5.43
C SER A 486 -26.64 24.64 4.87
N ASP A 487 -26.58 23.87 3.78
CA ASP A 487 -27.72 23.19 3.14
C ASP A 487 -28.11 21.85 3.79
N GLY A 488 -27.39 21.51 4.87
CA GLY A 488 -27.59 20.31 5.67
C GLY A 488 -27.05 19.02 5.04
N VAL A 489 -26.18 19.14 4.04
CA VAL A 489 -25.49 18.00 3.42
C VAL A 489 -24.31 17.55 4.29
N LEU A 490 -24.12 16.24 4.35
CA LEU A 490 -23.00 15.57 5.01
C LEU A 490 -22.13 14.90 3.96
N CYS A 491 -20.85 14.70 4.29
CA CYS A 491 -19.95 13.87 3.50
C CYS A 491 -19.73 12.56 4.23
N ALA A 492 -20.10 11.45 3.60
CA ALA A 492 -20.02 10.12 4.18
C ALA A 492 -18.58 9.82 4.64
N ARG A 493 -18.43 9.30 5.85
CA ARG A 493 -17.10 8.96 6.40
C ARG A 493 -17.17 7.73 7.29
N LYS A 494 -16.03 7.05 7.45
CA LYS A 494 -15.90 5.91 8.35
C LYS A 494 -15.93 6.37 9.81
N THR A 495 -16.35 5.48 10.71
CA THR A 495 -16.41 5.76 12.15
C THR A 495 -15.01 6.03 12.70
N SER A 496 -14.00 5.26 12.27
CA SER A 496 -12.58 5.51 12.58
C SER A 496 -12.07 6.88 12.08
N GLN A 497 -12.51 7.31 10.89
CA GLN A 497 -12.14 8.61 10.33
C GLN A 497 -12.76 9.76 11.13
N PHE A 498 -14.02 9.62 11.55
CA PHE A 498 -14.68 10.60 12.41
C PHE A 498 -13.94 10.79 13.76
N ILE A 499 -13.35 9.73 14.32
CA ILE A 499 -12.49 9.85 15.50
C ILE A 499 -11.30 10.76 15.25
N LYS A 500 -10.62 10.62 14.09
CA LYS A 500 -9.48 11.46 13.71
C LYS A 500 -9.91 12.91 13.46
N ASP A 501 -10.89 13.10 12.58
CA ASP A 501 -11.30 14.43 12.10
C ASP A 501 -11.77 15.35 13.23
N PHE A 502 -12.43 14.79 14.24
CA PHE A 502 -13.01 15.56 15.34
C PHE A 502 -12.29 15.37 16.68
N GLY A 503 -11.21 14.59 16.70
CA GLY A 503 -10.44 14.30 17.92
C GLY A 503 -11.30 13.63 19.01
N MET A 504 -12.16 12.70 18.63
CA MET A 504 -12.97 11.93 19.58
C MET A 504 -12.12 10.81 20.22
N LYS A 505 -12.59 10.23 21.33
CA LYS A 505 -12.00 9.01 21.92
C LYS A 505 -12.84 7.78 21.69
N ILE A 506 -14.12 7.95 21.38
CA ILE A 506 -15.10 6.90 21.08
C ILE A 506 -15.98 7.42 19.96
N ALA A 507 -16.35 6.54 19.03
CA ALA A 507 -17.43 6.81 18.08
C ALA A 507 -18.22 5.54 17.75
N ILE A 508 -19.49 5.74 17.41
CA ILE A 508 -20.40 4.72 16.87
C ILE A 508 -21.14 5.30 15.67
N ASN A 509 -21.48 4.47 14.69
CA ASN A 509 -22.26 4.89 13.52
C ASN A 509 -23.69 5.36 13.92
N GLY A 510 -24.26 6.22 13.08
CA GLY A 510 -25.51 6.93 13.34
C GLY A 510 -26.73 6.39 12.58
N ASP A 511 -27.58 7.32 12.13
CA ASP A 511 -28.87 7.04 11.49
C ASP A 511 -28.68 6.49 10.06
N GLY A 512 -29.74 5.86 9.54
CA GLY A 512 -29.82 5.53 8.12
C GLY A 512 -29.81 6.80 7.26
N PHE A 513 -29.40 6.66 6.00
CA PHE A 513 -29.15 7.80 5.13
C PHE A 513 -29.38 7.48 3.64
N SER A 514 -29.51 8.54 2.84
CA SER A 514 -29.57 8.47 1.38
C SER A 514 -28.39 9.18 0.74
N TYR A 515 -27.86 8.61 -0.33
CA TYR A 515 -26.90 9.26 -1.22
C TYR A 515 -27.56 10.41 -2.00
N LEU A 516 -26.79 11.46 -2.22
CA LEU A 516 -27.13 12.59 -3.07
C LEU A 516 -26.30 12.56 -4.34
N ASP A 517 -26.74 13.32 -5.34
CA ASP A 517 -26.05 13.46 -6.62
C ASP A 517 -24.70 14.19 -6.44
N PRO A 518 -23.55 13.53 -6.69
CA PRO A 518 -22.24 14.15 -6.56
C PRO A 518 -21.98 15.26 -7.58
N ALA A 519 -22.76 15.36 -8.66
CA ALA A 519 -22.67 16.49 -9.58
C ALA A 519 -23.25 17.79 -8.99
N LYS A 520 -24.09 17.70 -7.95
CA LYS A 520 -24.77 18.85 -7.31
C LYS A 520 -24.15 19.26 -5.99
N TYR A 521 -23.53 18.32 -5.29
CA TYR A 521 -23.01 18.53 -3.94
C TYR A 521 -21.55 18.11 -3.87
N ASN A 522 -20.72 18.99 -3.30
CA ASN A 522 -19.29 18.77 -3.23
C ASN A 522 -18.86 18.32 -1.83
N CYS A 523 -18.00 17.31 -1.77
CA CYS A 523 -17.36 16.83 -0.56
C CYS A 523 -15.84 17.00 -0.66
N PRO A 524 -15.31 18.20 -0.34
CA PRO A 524 -13.91 18.55 -0.61
C PRO A 524 -12.91 17.74 0.21
N ALA A 525 -13.32 17.22 1.37
CA ALA A 525 -12.51 16.32 2.20
C ALA A 525 -12.69 14.83 1.84
N GLY A 526 -13.39 14.52 0.73
CA GLY A 526 -13.74 13.17 0.30
C GLY A 526 -15.06 12.64 0.87
N GLY A 527 -15.45 11.47 0.38
CA GLY A 527 -16.73 10.82 0.70
C GLY A 527 -17.89 11.27 -0.17
N ASP A 528 -18.92 10.44 -0.27
CA ASP A 528 -20.12 10.76 -1.05
C ASP A 528 -21.02 11.75 -0.29
N PRO A 529 -21.70 12.68 -0.99
CA PRO A 529 -22.67 13.56 -0.37
C PRO A 529 -23.91 12.77 0.05
N VAL A 530 -24.34 12.95 1.30
CA VAL A 530 -25.42 12.17 1.92
C VAL A 530 -26.30 13.04 2.81
N LYS A 531 -27.51 12.56 3.10
CA LYS A 531 -28.43 13.10 4.10
C LYS A 531 -28.99 11.99 4.98
N THR A 532 -29.09 12.27 6.29
CA THR A 532 -29.73 11.34 7.24
C THR A 532 -31.23 11.28 6.98
N PHE A 533 -31.85 10.13 7.27
CA PHE A 533 -33.29 9.95 7.09
C PHE A 533 -34.12 10.81 8.04
N SER A 534 -33.63 11.08 9.24
CA SER A 534 -34.37 11.88 10.23
C SER A 534 -33.47 12.81 11.03
N TYR A 535 -34.05 13.37 12.09
CA TYR A 535 -33.58 14.53 12.83
C TYR A 535 -32.18 14.37 13.40
N ALA A 536 -31.33 15.33 13.03
CA ALA A 536 -29.98 15.41 13.51
C ALA A 536 -29.57 16.87 13.70
N VAL A 537 -28.87 17.10 14.79
CA VAL A 537 -28.36 18.42 15.20
C VAL A 537 -26.96 18.22 15.71
N SER A 538 -26.04 19.10 15.30
CA SER A 538 -24.68 19.14 15.84
C SER A 538 -24.39 20.55 16.35
N ARG A 539 -24.04 20.66 17.64
CA ARG A 539 -23.70 21.93 18.29
C ARG A 539 -24.73 23.06 18.10
N GLY A 540 -26.00 22.71 18.00
CA GLY A 540 -27.12 23.63 17.79
C GLY A 540 -27.48 23.89 16.33
N ALA A 541 -26.72 23.38 15.36
CA ALA A 541 -27.05 23.44 13.95
C ALA A 541 -27.86 22.22 13.54
N ALA A 542 -29.17 22.40 13.32
CA ALA A 542 -30.04 21.37 12.78
C ALA A 542 -29.87 21.28 11.26
N TYR A 543 -29.73 20.06 10.73
CA TYR A 543 -29.48 19.84 9.30
C TYR A 543 -30.41 18.79 8.66
N SER A 544 -31.31 18.20 9.43
CA SER A 544 -32.36 17.31 8.94
C SER A 544 -33.64 17.46 9.76
N ALA A 545 -34.79 17.22 9.11
CA ALA A 545 -36.10 17.31 9.74
C ALA A 545 -36.47 16.01 10.47
N LYS A 546 -37.30 16.12 11.52
CA LYS A 546 -37.82 14.95 12.25
C LYS A 546 -38.93 14.27 11.47
N LEU A 547 -38.75 12.97 11.19
CA LEU A 547 -39.85 12.12 10.73
C LEU A 547 -40.71 11.64 11.90
N PRO A 548 -42.05 11.54 11.75
CA PRO A 548 -42.97 11.25 12.86
C PRO A 548 -42.66 9.96 13.63
N ASP A 549 -42.32 8.88 12.93
CA ASP A 549 -42.18 7.53 13.51
C ASP A 549 -40.76 7.16 13.91
N ARG A 550 -39.80 8.10 13.82
CA ARG A 550 -38.39 7.84 14.11
C ARG A 550 -37.99 8.44 15.46
N PRO A 551 -37.51 7.61 16.41
CA PRO A 551 -37.12 8.10 17.72
C PRO A 551 -35.83 8.92 17.65
N VAL A 552 -35.71 9.90 18.55
CA VAL A 552 -34.57 10.83 18.59
C VAL A 552 -33.94 10.86 19.98
N LEU A 553 -32.64 10.64 20.04
CA LEU A 553 -31.82 10.92 21.22
C LEU A 553 -31.37 12.38 21.19
N TYR A 554 -31.71 13.15 22.23
CA TYR A 554 -31.24 14.52 22.44
C TYR A 554 -30.15 14.54 23.50
N ILE A 555 -29.09 15.31 23.23
CA ILE A 555 -28.01 15.55 24.18
C ILE A 555 -27.80 17.07 24.29
N SER A 556 -28.00 17.61 25.48
CA SER A 556 -27.79 19.03 25.77
C SER A 556 -26.30 19.40 25.83
N GLN A 557 -26.00 20.69 25.85
CA GLN A 557 -24.62 21.21 25.99
C GLN A 557 -23.98 20.82 27.34
N THR A 558 -24.79 20.50 28.35
CA THR A 558 -24.35 20.04 29.68
C THR A 558 -24.51 18.54 29.86
N ASN A 559 -24.62 17.79 28.76
CA ASN A 559 -24.71 16.32 28.71
C ASN A 559 -25.95 15.71 29.38
N ALA A 560 -27.01 16.47 29.65
CA ALA A 560 -28.31 15.87 29.92
C ALA A 560 -28.82 15.17 28.65
N ILE A 561 -29.17 13.88 28.78
CA ILE A 561 -29.57 13.00 27.67
C ILE A 561 -31.02 12.56 27.88
N GLN A 562 -31.83 12.59 26.81
CA GLN A 562 -33.21 12.10 26.84
C GLN A 562 -33.71 11.69 25.46
N PHE A 563 -34.71 10.82 25.42
CA PHE A 563 -35.40 10.43 24.19
C PHE A 563 -36.67 11.25 23.98
N ASP A 564 -36.91 11.64 22.72
CA ASP A 564 -38.16 12.16 22.12
C ASP A 564 -38.78 13.43 22.70
N THR A 565 -38.34 13.86 23.88
CA THR A 565 -38.65 15.17 24.45
C THR A 565 -37.52 16.12 24.05
N PRO A 566 -37.72 17.04 23.10
CA PRO A 566 -36.67 18.00 22.75
C PRO A 566 -36.47 19.00 23.90
N PRO A 567 -35.23 19.35 24.28
CA PRO A 567 -34.98 20.50 25.13
C PRO A 567 -35.33 21.80 24.40
N ALA A 568 -35.55 22.90 25.14
CA ALA A 568 -35.86 24.20 24.56
C ALA A 568 -34.82 24.68 23.53
N LYS A 569 -33.54 24.36 23.76
CA LYS A 569 -32.45 24.54 22.80
C LYS A 569 -31.77 23.19 22.57
N VAL A 570 -32.00 22.61 21.39
CA VAL A 570 -31.33 21.38 20.98
C VAL A 570 -29.87 21.69 20.69
N TYR A 571 -28.95 20.92 21.29
CA TYR A 571 -27.51 21.06 21.06
C TYR A 571 -26.99 19.94 20.16
N ASN A 572 -27.11 18.69 20.59
CA ASN A 572 -26.91 17.54 19.73
C ASN A 572 -28.19 16.71 19.67
N ALA A 573 -28.49 16.13 18.51
CA ALA A 573 -29.55 15.16 18.37
C ALA A 573 -29.17 14.13 17.30
N ILE A 574 -29.57 12.87 17.52
CA ILE A 574 -29.36 11.78 16.58
C ILE A 574 -30.58 10.85 16.58
N SER A 575 -31.11 10.57 15.40
CA SER A 575 -32.25 9.68 15.20
C SER A 575 -31.85 8.24 14.95
N GLY A 576 -32.81 7.33 15.17
CA GLY A 576 -32.73 5.94 14.74
C GLY A 576 -33.99 5.53 13.99
N ASP A 577 -34.04 4.25 13.61
CA ASP A 577 -35.13 3.69 12.82
C ASP A 577 -36.39 3.40 13.63
N ARG A 578 -36.23 2.75 14.78
CA ARG A 578 -37.31 2.31 15.65
C ARG A 578 -36.83 2.06 17.07
N TYR A 579 -37.74 1.90 18.01
CA TYR A 579 -37.41 1.47 19.37
C TYR A 579 -37.08 -0.03 19.41
N LEU A 580 -35.99 -0.37 20.10
CA LEU A 580 -35.65 -1.74 20.49
C LEU A 580 -36.01 -2.02 21.95
N VAL A 581 -36.01 -0.97 22.77
CA VAL A 581 -36.55 -0.99 24.12
C VAL A 581 -37.40 0.26 24.29
N TYR A 582 -38.62 0.09 24.78
CA TYR A 582 -39.50 1.21 25.09
C TYR A 582 -40.10 1.01 26.48
N LYS A 583 -39.82 1.95 27.38
CA LYS A 583 -40.28 1.90 28.77
C LYS A 583 -39.95 0.59 29.49
N GLY A 584 -38.75 0.07 29.29
CA GLY A 584 -38.22 -1.16 29.90
C GLY A 584 -38.67 -2.46 29.21
N ASN A 585 -39.41 -2.38 28.11
CA ASN A 585 -39.92 -3.54 27.39
C ASN A 585 -39.36 -3.62 25.98
N VAL A 586 -39.08 -4.84 25.51
CA VAL A 586 -38.75 -5.09 24.10
C VAL A 586 -40.08 -5.21 23.34
N PRO A 587 -40.34 -4.39 22.30
CA PRO A 587 -41.58 -4.47 21.53
C PRO A 587 -41.80 -5.85 20.88
N ALA A 588 -43.03 -6.36 20.91
CA ALA A 588 -43.36 -7.73 20.50
C ALA A 588 -43.31 -7.97 18.98
N ASN A 589 -43.47 -6.93 18.17
CA ASN A 589 -43.55 -6.98 16.70
C ASN A 589 -42.23 -6.65 15.99
N LEU A 590 -41.10 -6.78 16.68
CA LEU A 590 -39.78 -6.62 16.06
C LEU A 590 -39.45 -7.81 15.15
N GLU A 591 -38.76 -7.56 14.06
CA GLU A 591 -38.29 -8.59 13.12
C GLU A 591 -37.40 -9.61 13.84
N ASN A 592 -37.89 -10.84 13.98
CA ASN A 592 -37.21 -11.91 14.72
C ASN A 592 -36.55 -12.97 13.82
N GLN A 593 -36.62 -12.83 12.49
CA GLN A 593 -36.02 -13.79 11.56
C GLN A 593 -34.76 -13.24 10.89
N THR A 594 -34.68 -11.92 10.70
CA THR A 594 -33.54 -11.29 10.03
C THR A 594 -32.36 -11.15 10.99
N ILE A 595 -31.33 -11.95 10.78
CA ILE A 595 -30.08 -11.93 11.54
C ILE A 595 -29.08 -11.05 10.78
N GLU A 596 -28.61 -9.97 11.43
CA GLU A 596 -27.69 -9.02 10.82
C GLU A 596 -26.70 -8.49 11.85
N PRO A 597 -25.58 -7.88 11.44
CA PRO A 597 -24.85 -6.96 12.28
C PRO A 597 -25.80 -5.82 12.71
N ARG A 598 -25.78 -5.44 13.99
CA ARG A 598 -26.71 -4.44 14.55
C ARG A 598 -25.96 -3.36 15.30
N THR A 599 -26.52 -2.16 15.26
CA THR A 599 -26.06 -1.00 16.05
C THR A 599 -27.25 -0.45 16.82
N ALA A 600 -27.07 -0.15 18.10
CA ALA A 600 -28.11 0.43 18.92
C ALA A 600 -27.59 1.40 19.96
N ILE A 601 -28.46 2.32 20.36
CA ILE A 601 -28.22 3.26 21.46
C ILE A 601 -29.34 3.11 22.48
N GLY A 602 -28.98 2.93 23.75
CA GLY A 602 -29.89 2.83 24.87
C GLY A 602 -29.60 3.89 25.93
N LEU A 603 -30.61 4.20 26.75
CA LEU A 603 -30.53 5.08 27.89
C LEU A 603 -31.32 4.46 29.04
N ASN A 604 -30.73 4.46 30.23
CA ASN A 604 -31.44 4.00 31.42
C ASN A 604 -32.53 5.01 31.84
N GLN A 605 -33.39 4.60 32.78
CA GLN A 605 -34.60 5.35 33.13
C GLN A 605 -34.33 6.76 33.68
N ASN A 606 -33.20 6.95 34.40
CA ASN A 606 -32.85 8.24 35.00
C ASN A 606 -31.99 9.13 34.07
N GLY A 607 -31.76 8.71 32.83
CA GLY A 607 -31.00 9.49 31.84
C GLY A 607 -29.50 9.59 32.09
N ARG A 608 -28.95 8.80 33.02
CA ARG A 608 -27.54 8.86 33.43
C ARG A 608 -26.64 7.86 32.71
N SER A 609 -27.13 6.65 32.45
CA SER A 609 -26.34 5.59 31.82
C SER A 609 -26.72 5.48 30.35
N LEU A 610 -25.83 5.98 29.49
CA LEU A 610 -25.93 5.81 28.04
C LEU A 610 -25.25 4.49 27.66
N ILE A 611 -25.94 3.68 26.88
CA ILE A 611 -25.47 2.39 26.38
C ILE A 611 -25.28 2.50 24.87
N LEU A 612 -24.09 2.24 24.36
CA LEU A 612 -23.83 2.09 22.94
C LEU A 612 -23.52 0.62 22.69
N ALA A 613 -24.15 0.00 21.70
CA ALA A 613 -23.97 -1.42 21.45
C ALA A 613 -23.85 -1.72 19.96
N VAL A 614 -22.89 -2.55 19.60
CA VAL A 614 -22.73 -3.14 18.27
C VAL A 614 -22.64 -4.66 18.39
N VAL A 615 -23.34 -5.38 17.53
CA VAL A 615 -23.23 -6.83 17.38
C VAL A 615 -22.62 -7.13 16.02
N ASP A 616 -21.54 -7.92 16.02
CA ASP A 616 -20.93 -8.42 14.79
C ASP A 616 -21.87 -9.41 14.08
N GLY A 617 -21.82 -9.49 12.76
CA GLY A 617 -22.68 -10.41 12.00
C GLY A 617 -22.10 -10.81 10.65
N ARG A 618 -22.82 -11.69 9.94
CA ARG A 618 -22.45 -12.24 8.62
C ARG A 618 -21.10 -12.98 8.61
N GLN A 619 -20.66 -13.51 9.75
CA GLN A 619 -19.38 -14.20 9.91
C GLN A 619 -19.61 -15.59 10.53
N PRO A 620 -19.92 -16.63 9.72
CA PRO A 620 -20.12 -17.99 10.21
C PRO A 620 -18.94 -18.50 11.07
N GLY A 621 -19.24 -19.13 12.20
CA GLY A 621 -18.22 -19.61 13.15
C GLY A 621 -17.53 -18.53 13.99
N TYR A 622 -17.95 -17.27 13.90
CA TYR A 622 -17.47 -16.17 14.75
C TYR A 622 -18.63 -15.36 15.35
N SER A 623 -19.45 -14.75 14.50
CA SER A 623 -20.64 -14.02 14.91
C SER A 623 -21.61 -13.95 13.74
N GLU A 624 -22.73 -14.64 13.87
CA GLU A 624 -23.74 -14.71 12.80
C GLU A 624 -24.56 -13.41 12.71
N GLY A 625 -24.77 -12.73 13.84
CA GLY A 625 -25.53 -11.48 13.94
C GLY A 625 -26.63 -11.56 14.99
N ALA A 626 -27.41 -10.50 15.13
CA ALA A 626 -28.56 -10.42 16.02
C ALA A 626 -29.86 -10.11 15.26
N THR A 627 -30.96 -10.65 15.76
CA THR A 627 -32.31 -10.17 15.46
C THR A 627 -32.58 -8.89 16.24
N LEU A 628 -33.59 -8.12 15.84
CA LEU A 628 -33.95 -6.89 16.57
C LEU A 628 -34.40 -7.18 18.02
N PRO A 629 -35.20 -8.23 18.32
CA PRO A 629 -35.50 -8.63 19.70
C PRO A 629 -34.26 -8.96 20.53
N GLU A 630 -33.29 -9.70 19.99
CA GLU A 630 -32.05 -10.02 20.69
C GLU A 630 -31.25 -8.76 21.01
N MET A 631 -31.20 -7.79 20.08
CA MET A 631 -30.56 -6.49 20.32
C MET A 631 -31.28 -5.69 21.42
N GLY A 632 -32.62 -5.69 21.42
CA GLY A 632 -33.42 -5.09 22.49
C GLY A 632 -33.15 -5.74 23.85
N ASN A 633 -33.09 -7.08 23.89
CA ASN A 633 -32.77 -7.82 25.11
C ASN A 633 -31.34 -7.55 25.59
N LEU A 634 -30.37 -7.40 24.68
CA LEU A 634 -29.00 -7.01 25.01
C LEU A 634 -28.96 -5.62 25.66
N LEU A 635 -29.65 -4.63 25.09
CA LEU A 635 -29.74 -3.28 25.68
C LEU A 635 -30.41 -3.32 27.05
N LYS A 636 -31.53 -4.04 27.18
CA LYS A 636 -32.26 -4.19 28.45
C LYS A 636 -31.40 -4.85 29.52
N ALA A 637 -30.61 -5.87 29.17
CA ALA A 637 -29.69 -6.54 30.08
C ALA A 637 -28.58 -5.59 30.61
N HIS A 638 -28.26 -4.52 29.88
CA HIS A 638 -27.33 -3.47 30.31
C HIS A 638 -28.05 -2.24 30.90
N GLY A 639 -29.33 -2.37 31.27
CA GLY A 639 -30.08 -1.36 32.00
C GLY A 639 -30.77 -0.30 31.15
N ALA A 640 -30.86 -0.48 29.82
CA ALA A 640 -31.62 0.43 28.97
C ALA A 640 -33.11 0.38 29.33
N TYR A 641 -33.71 1.55 29.55
CA TYR A 641 -35.15 1.74 29.70
C TYR A 641 -35.79 2.17 28.37
N THR A 642 -35.08 2.99 27.60
CA THR A 642 -35.42 3.30 26.23
C THR A 642 -34.19 3.05 25.36
N GLY A 643 -34.36 2.47 24.19
CA GLY A 643 -33.26 2.26 23.25
C GLY A 643 -33.76 2.12 21.83
N ILE A 644 -32.92 2.51 20.89
CA ILE A 644 -33.26 2.68 19.47
C ILE A 644 -32.30 1.90 18.59
N ASN A 645 -32.82 1.42 17.47
CA ASN A 645 -32.03 0.80 16.41
C ASN A 645 -31.40 1.88 15.55
N MET A 646 -30.09 1.80 15.34
CA MET A 646 -29.34 2.67 14.42
C MET A 646 -29.19 1.99 13.05
N ASP A 647 -28.50 2.63 12.12
CA ASP A 647 -28.16 1.98 10.85
C ASP A 647 -27.31 0.72 11.10
N GLY A 648 -27.74 -0.40 10.52
CA GLY A 648 -27.18 -1.72 10.80
C GLY A 648 -26.46 -2.32 9.59
N GLY A 649 -26.29 -3.64 9.57
CA GLY A 649 -25.62 -4.31 8.45
C GLY A 649 -24.17 -3.85 8.30
N GLY A 650 -23.75 -3.55 7.06
CA GLY A 650 -22.39 -3.10 6.77
C GLY A 650 -21.99 -1.79 7.46
N SER A 651 -22.96 -0.96 7.85
CA SER A 651 -22.74 0.27 8.62
C SER A 651 -22.32 0.03 10.07
N SER A 652 -22.52 -1.17 10.62
CA SER A 652 -22.36 -1.44 12.06
C SER A 652 -20.91 -1.33 12.50
N THR A 653 -20.56 -0.21 13.13
CA THR A 653 -19.18 0.09 13.51
C THR A 653 -19.11 0.86 14.82
N MET A 654 -18.27 0.38 15.75
CA MET A 654 -17.85 1.05 16.97
C MET A 654 -16.33 1.14 16.98
N ALA A 655 -15.79 2.33 17.20
CA ALA A 655 -14.35 2.54 17.28
C ALA A 655 -13.96 3.37 18.50
N ILE A 656 -12.70 3.25 18.91
CA ILE A 656 -12.07 4.06 19.94
C ILE A 656 -10.78 4.68 19.41
N MET A 657 -10.27 5.71 20.08
CA MET A 657 -8.88 6.09 19.89
C MET A 657 -8.01 5.05 20.61
N GLY A 658 -7.30 4.25 19.82
CA GLY A 658 -6.39 3.23 20.33
C GLY A 658 -5.21 3.84 21.08
N ILE A 659 -4.54 2.99 21.87
CA ILE A 659 -3.48 3.41 22.78
C ILE A 659 -2.23 3.98 22.08
N LEU A 660 -2.03 3.68 20.80
CA LEU A 660 -0.91 4.19 20.00
C LEU A 660 -1.26 5.50 19.25
N GLY A 661 -2.35 6.16 19.63
CA GLY A 661 -2.76 7.43 19.00
C GLY A 661 -3.41 7.27 17.62
N ALA A 662 -3.78 6.06 17.23
CA ALA A 662 -4.54 5.76 16.03
C ALA A 662 -5.92 5.17 16.40
N PRO A 663 -7.00 5.46 15.66
CA PRO A 663 -8.28 4.81 15.88
C PRO A 663 -8.19 3.29 15.75
N TYR A 664 -8.91 2.60 16.62
CA TYR A 664 -9.04 1.15 16.66
C TYR A 664 -10.52 0.78 16.60
N VAL A 665 -10.91 -0.04 15.64
CA VAL A 665 -12.29 -0.52 15.51
C VAL A 665 -12.48 -1.67 16.48
N LEU A 666 -13.43 -1.53 17.41
CA LEU A 666 -13.64 -2.51 18.48
C LEU A 666 -14.30 -3.80 17.99
N ASN A 667 -15.20 -3.67 17.02
CA ASN A 667 -15.95 -4.76 16.44
C ASN A 667 -15.33 -5.22 15.10
N SER A 668 -15.93 -6.19 14.42
CA SER A 668 -15.52 -6.70 13.10
C SER A 668 -16.56 -6.35 12.03
N PRO A 669 -16.55 -5.12 11.46
CA PRO A 669 -17.45 -4.69 10.39
C PRO A 669 -17.33 -5.54 9.12
N VAL A 670 -18.35 -5.50 8.27
CA VAL A 670 -18.45 -6.38 7.09
C VAL A 670 -19.04 -5.67 5.86
N GLU A 671 -18.63 -4.42 5.64
CA GLU A 671 -19.06 -3.65 4.46
C GLU A 671 -18.58 -4.30 3.16
N GLY A 672 -19.47 -4.41 2.18
CA GLY A 672 -19.21 -5.11 0.92
C GLY A 672 -18.91 -6.61 1.09
N GLY A 673 -19.25 -7.22 2.23
CA GLY A 673 -18.92 -8.62 2.54
C GLY A 673 -17.48 -8.84 3.01
N ILE A 674 -16.72 -7.77 3.23
CA ILE A 674 -15.29 -7.85 3.59
C ILE A 674 -15.11 -7.66 5.09
N ARG A 675 -14.60 -8.69 5.77
CA ARG A 675 -14.31 -8.66 7.21
C ARG A 675 -13.33 -7.54 7.59
N GLY A 676 -13.66 -6.78 8.63
CA GLY A 676 -12.91 -5.60 9.09
C GLY A 676 -13.14 -4.34 8.24
N ASN A 677 -14.02 -4.39 7.25
CA ASN A 677 -14.29 -3.23 6.39
C ASN A 677 -15.44 -2.38 6.92
N GLU A 678 -15.13 -1.15 7.34
CA GLU A 678 -16.12 -0.15 7.78
C GLU A 678 -16.82 0.49 6.56
N ALA A 679 -18.13 0.67 6.65
CA ALA A 679 -18.86 1.55 5.73
C ALA A 679 -18.59 3.02 6.04
N ALA A 680 -18.66 3.85 5.00
CA ALA A 680 -18.79 5.29 5.18
C ALA A 680 -20.27 5.62 5.40
N VAL A 681 -20.59 6.27 6.52
CA VAL A 681 -21.97 6.61 6.91
C VAL A 681 -22.16 8.12 7.01
N ALA A 682 -23.41 8.57 7.02
CA ALA A 682 -23.74 9.99 7.07
C ALA A 682 -23.36 10.65 8.40
N ASN A 683 -23.73 10.06 9.52
CA ASN A 683 -23.43 10.62 10.83
C ASN A 683 -23.01 9.58 11.87
N HIS A 684 -22.49 10.09 12.99
CA HIS A 684 -21.90 9.35 14.09
C HIS A 684 -22.29 10.02 15.41
N LEU A 685 -22.20 9.27 16.50
CA LEU A 685 -22.14 9.82 17.85
C LEU A 685 -20.73 9.61 18.41
N GLY A 686 -20.06 10.71 18.76
CA GLY A 686 -18.72 10.76 19.33
C GLY A 686 -18.69 11.18 20.79
N ILE A 687 -17.71 10.66 21.53
CA ILE A 687 -17.48 10.99 22.94
C ILE A 687 -15.97 11.24 23.16
N ARG A 688 -15.65 12.25 23.96
CA ARG A 688 -14.28 12.48 24.47
C ARG A 688 -14.30 13.14 25.86
N PRO A 689 -13.23 12.99 26.66
CA PRO A 689 -12.98 13.90 27.77
C PRO A 689 -12.71 15.33 27.25
N LYS A 690 -13.01 16.33 28.09
CA LYS A 690 -12.85 17.77 27.87
C LYS A 690 -11.41 18.17 27.79
#